data_AF-A0A948WUZ7-F1
#
_entry.id   AF-A0A948WUZ7-F1
#
_cell.length_a   1.000
_cell.length_b   1.000
_cell.length_c   1.000
_cell.angle_alpha   90.00
_cell.angle_beta   90.00
_cell.angle_gamma   90.00
#
_symmetry.space_group_name_H-M   'P 1'
#
loop_
_entity.id
_entity.type
_entity.pdbx_description
1 polymer ?
#
loop_
_entity_poly.entity_id
_entity_poly.type
_entity_poly.pdbx_seq_one_letter_code
_entity_poly.pdbx_strand_id
1 'polypeptide(L)'
;MKENTYMSALRLFGADQQTVEQALRKAAEEGCPGLQLLAREDELIICVRAKAESTEKAREICRHWQQIFRKQFAADVYGEDETTLLEASLQAMVKNKKLFVAVNEATGRILAPRLQEQDLAKSAYDFGQHSYCDKERWKKVEQSEGVSGRYPDCPVQPLAAQAHRAIRQCGVDYAVAYQPSLGARPAFVLVCSSRHVWLKLLPDTSVQPHALAVDWMMDMLRRINKKLPMGQGVVEFAYGKRCPVEFAPLSAFWDDEPEEPTPQQAKSLPVEQAAKLLYDSTAQLPTQPEPKKRSHPFAKVLGCVLAVLLIAAIVAAAWQIRASLSQPTFRQVGYGTADFDTAARTSLAQAQQTNKNVAAYLALPSLGGTLIYQPGTNPEQQVGFQVSAADDEPVLAQFTSSVQPGQANANPVVVVPGDALQGIGQLSQQEALQDNSGFTLYSDAGVYRYKVVAVYYWDPTETGETALDLMGLQDLSNYQDFLTFVLGMKARSLYTMPVDLQDGDSFATLVADAADMQGKKLVVTGRMQREDETGVLFSRQIVAADEPLMPLSVYQQKEQSVPNMETLRQYWMNWYLTGGETTSDVQQESGMPSQDAPVAEIPAATDDPSASPEPSEQPEESAQPSEKPEATKAPSSGPSPTPGKGEATPAPTATPKPQQSATQTPSATQSPQGTAKPTAEPTAAPTATPQPTPTPAPVTGPTITVTMNGVRQEMDLVECLAMIARAEMGAGAPVEAYKAQIIAAHSWILSQGGAPSVVGREPNETIRQAAREVANLVVTYNGNVAFTPYFASAAYGTNSSQEVWGGHRPYLVAVDSPHDRNYATNWQNTRVFSVEEVAQRASERLGQDLYAYSEDPAQWMGDLVKNSSGYVTSMRVGNAAITGAQLQEKVLNGFSGRPIRSAAFDIAYSDGNFSITTYGYGHGCGMSQFGAWGFAANGWGYQQILAHYYPGTSLSSVG
;
A
#
# COMPACT_ATOMS: atom_id res chain seq x y z
N MET A 1 -9.28 -37.78 -29.78
CA MET A 1 -10.04 -37.88 -28.50
C MET A 1 -9.81 -36.59 -27.72
N LYS A 2 -10.63 -36.22 -26.73
CA LYS A 2 -10.29 -35.06 -25.87
C LYS A 2 -9.21 -35.47 -24.89
N GLU A 3 -8.01 -34.89 -25.00
CA GLU A 3 -6.95 -35.07 -24.01
C GLU A 3 -7.26 -34.26 -22.75
N ASN A 4 -7.08 -34.88 -21.60
CA ASN A 4 -7.25 -34.27 -20.30
C ASN A 4 -5.87 -33.93 -19.73
N THR A 5 -5.70 -32.70 -19.26
CA THR A 5 -4.46 -32.25 -18.61
C THR A 5 -4.62 -32.34 -17.09
N TYR A 6 -3.58 -32.81 -16.39
CA TYR A 6 -3.49 -32.74 -14.94
C TYR A 6 -2.13 -32.17 -14.54
N MET A 7 -2.09 -31.43 -13.43
CA MET A 7 -0.87 -30.89 -12.84
C MET A 7 -0.83 -31.23 -11.36
N SER A 8 0.35 -31.52 -10.83
CA SER A 8 0.58 -31.62 -9.39
C SER A 8 1.89 -30.97 -8.98
N ALA A 9 1.90 -30.38 -7.78
CA ALA A 9 3.02 -29.65 -7.21
C ALA A 9 3.58 -30.40 -6.00
N LEU A 10 4.89 -30.63 -5.98
CA LEU A 10 5.64 -31.21 -4.86
C LEU A 10 6.50 -30.11 -4.23
N ARG A 11 6.29 -29.82 -2.93
CA ARG A 11 6.92 -28.68 -2.25
C ARG A 11 8.10 -29.11 -1.37
N LEU A 12 9.26 -28.51 -1.65
CA LEU A 12 10.53 -28.72 -0.96
C LEU A 12 10.93 -27.42 -0.24
N PHE A 13 11.62 -27.54 0.89
CA PHE A 13 12.22 -26.38 1.57
C PHE A 13 13.64 -26.70 2.06
N GLY A 14 14.59 -25.80 1.79
CA GLY A 14 15.99 -25.94 2.16
C GLY A 14 16.75 -27.04 1.39
N ALA A 15 16.30 -27.32 0.16
CA ALA A 15 16.94 -28.23 -0.79
C ALA A 15 17.88 -27.46 -1.74
N ASP A 16 18.97 -28.08 -2.15
CA ASP A 16 19.93 -27.50 -3.08
C ASP A 16 19.34 -27.35 -4.49
N GLN A 17 19.17 -26.11 -4.96
CA GLN A 17 18.51 -25.83 -6.24
C GLN A 17 19.23 -26.48 -7.43
N GLN A 18 20.57 -26.49 -7.46
CA GLN A 18 21.32 -27.09 -8.57
C GLN A 18 21.11 -28.60 -8.62
N THR A 19 21.03 -29.26 -7.46
CA THR A 19 20.72 -30.70 -7.34
C THR A 19 19.27 -31.00 -7.77
N VAL A 20 18.31 -30.11 -7.48
CA VAL A 20 16.93 -30.22 -7.96
C VAL A 20 16.87 -30.05 -9.48
N GLU A 21 17.49 -29.01 -10.05
CA GLU A 21 17.54 -28.79 -11.50
C GLU A 21 18.17 -29.97 -12.26
N GLN A 22 19.28 -30.53 -11.75
CA GLN A 22 19.91 -31.72 -12.34
C GLN A 22 18.96 -32.93 -12.33
N ALA A 23 18.19 -33.11 -11.26
CA ALA A 23 17.18 -34.17 -11.19
C ALA A 23 16.02 -33.95 -12.17
N LEU A 24 15.61 -32.69 -12.40
CA LEU A 24 14.56 -32.36 -13.37
C LEU A 24 15.02 -32.54 -14.82
N ARG A 25 16.26 -32.13 -15.14
CA ARG A 25 16.87 -32.39 -16.46
C ARG A 25 16.93 -33.89 -16.74
N LYS A 26 17.42 -34.67 -15.78
CA LYS A 26 17.43 -36.14 -15.87
C LYS A 26 16.02 -36.73 -16.02
N ALA A 27 15.04 -36.24 -15.26
CA ALA A 27 13.67 -36.73 -15.37
C ALA A 27 13.03 -36.40 -16.72
N ALA A 28 13.37 -35.26 -17.33
CA ALA A 28 12.96 -34.94 -18.71
C ALA A 28 13.61 -35.89 -19.73
N GLU A 29 14.90 -36.21 -19.58
CA GLU A 29 15.60 -37.24 -20.39
C GLU A 29 14.97 -38.64 -20.22
N GLU A 30 14.52 -38.99 -19.01
CA GLU A 30 13.77 -40.21 -18.69
C GLU A 30 12.26 -40.14 -19.07
N GLY A 31 11.81 -39.07 -19.74
CA GLY A 31 10.48 -38.97 -20.36
C GLY A 31 9.38 -38.33 -19.50
N CYS A 32 9.71 -37.53 -18.49
CA CYS A 32 8.74 -36.84 -17.65
C CYS A 32 8.02 -35.67 -18.38
N PRO A 33 6.67 -35.67 -18.47
CA PRO A 33 5.95 -34.63 -19.19
C PRO A 33 5.78 -33.34 -18.37
N GLY A 34 5.95 -32.20 -19.04
CA GLY A 34 5.55 -30.89 -18.54
C GLY A 34 6.16 -30.52 -17.18
N LEU A 35 7.47 -30.72 -17.03
CA LEU A 35 8.20 -30.30 -15.84
C LEU A 35 8.38 -28.79 -15.78
N GLN A 36 8.16 -28.21 -14.59
CA GLN A 36 8.47 -26.82 -14.27
C GLN A 36 8.99 -26.76 -12.83
N LEU A 37 10.00 -25.90 -12.60
CA LEU A 37 10.48 -25.55 -11.27
C LEU A 37 10.05 -24.13 -10.95
N LEU A 38 9.41 -23.92 -9.81
CA LEU A 38 9.19 -22.59 -9.23
C LEU A 38 10.12 -22.45 -8.01
N ALA A 39 10.75 -21.29 -7.85
CA ALA A 39 11.69 -21.02 -6.77
C ALA A 39 11.38 -19.70 -6.07
N ARG A 40 11.47 -19.66 -4.73
CA ARG A 40 11.32 -18.45 -3.92
C ARG A 40 12.13 -18.57 -2.64
N GLU A 41 13.23 -17.83 -2.56
CA GLU A 41 14.23 -17.96 -1.48
C GLU A 41 14.63 -19.44 -1.29
N ASP A 42 14.44 -20.05 -0.11
CA ASP A 42 14.74 -21.47 0.13
C ASP A 42 13.54 -22.43 -0.14
N GLU A 43 12.39 -21.96 -0.66
CA GLU A 43 11.29 -22.82 -1.14
C GLU A 43 11.45 -23.17 -2.63
N LEU A 44 11.32 -24.46 -2.96
CA LEU A 44 11.31 -24.97 -4.33
C LEU A 44 10.05 -25.83 -4.57
N ILE A 45 9.35 -25.60 -5.69
CA ILE A 45 8.14 -26.33 -6.07
C ILE A 45 8.37 -27.05 -7.40
N ILE A 46 8.39 -28.38 -7.37
CA ILE A 46 8.46 -29.22 -8.56
C ILE A 46 7.04 -29.45 -9.08
N CYS A 47 6.71 -28.87 -10.23
CA CYS A 47 5.44 -29.08 -10.91
C CYS A 47 5.59 -30.13 -12.01
N VAL A 48 4.66 -31.09 -12.08
CA VAL A 48 4.58 -32.10 -13.15
C VAL A 48 3.23 -31.97 -13.85
N ARG A 49 3.23 -31.70 -15.16
CA ARG A 49 2.01 -31.50 -15.98
C ARG A 49 1.88 -32.58 -17.05
N ALA A 50 1.04 -33.58 -16.82
CA ALA A 50 0.75 -34.66 -17.77
C ALA A 50 -0.51 -34.39 -18.61
N LYS A 51 -0.47 -34.79 -19.88
CA LYS A 51 -1.64 -34.93 -20.76
C LYS A 51 -1.91 -36.42 -20.99
N ALA A 52 -3.17 -36.84 -20.98
CA ALA A 52 -3.57 -38.21 -21.30
C ALA A 52 -5.03 -38.32 -21.74
N GLU A 53 -5.42 -39.48 -22.28
CA GLU A 53 -6.80 -39.78 -22.69
C GLU A 53 -7.85 -39.59 -21.58
N SER A 54 -7.45 -39.79 -20.31
CA SER A 54 -8.30 -39.51 -19.14
C SER A 54 -7.52 -38.80 -18.03
N THR A 55 -8.24 -38.01 -17.23
CA THR A 55 -7.69 -37.31 -16.06
C THR A 55 -7.07 -38.27 -15.04
N GLU A 56 -7.54 -39.52 -14.98
CA GLU A 56 -6.99 -40.58 -14.13
C GLU A 56 -5.63 -41.04 -14.62
N LYS A 57 -5.46 -41.30 -15.93
CA LYS A 57 -4.15 -41.61 -16.52
C LYS A 57 -3.15 -40.45 -16.33
N ALA A 58 -3.60 -39.21 -16.51
CA ALA A 58 -2.76 -38.03 -16.26
C ALA A 58 -2.32 -37.93 -14.79
N ARG A 59 -3.25 -38.18 -13.84
CA ARG A 59 -2.95 -38.27 -12.40
C ARG A 59 -1.98 -39.39 -12.06
N GLU A 60 -2.07 -40.55 -12.71
CA GLU A 60 -1.13 -41.67 -12.50
C GLU A 60 0.29 -41.33 -12.97
N ILE A 61 0.44 -40.68 -14.11
CA ILE A 61 1.74 -40.21 -14.62
C ILE A 61 2.35 -39.17 -13.66
N CYS A 62 1.60 -38.14 -13.28
CA CYS A 62 2.06 -37.13 -12.31
C CYS A 62 2.45 -37.77 -10.96
N ARG A 63 1.63 -38.71 -10.45
CA ARG A 63 1.89 -39.44 -9.20
C ARG A 63 3.15 -40.31 -9.29
N HIS A 64 3.41 -40.93 -10.44
CA HIS A 64 4.63 -41.73 -10.66
C HIS A 64 5.89 -40.87 -10.50
N TRP A 65 5.92 -39.71 -11.18
CA TRP A 65 7.06 -38.79 -11.12
C TRP A 65 7.20 -38.11 -9.75
N GLN A 66 6.11 -37.69 -9.12
CA GLN A 66 6.16 -37.21 -7.73
C GLN A 66 6.70 -38.28 -6.77
N GLN A 67 6.39 -39.57 -6.95
CA GLN A 67 6.98 -40.64 -6.14
C GLN A 67 8.49 -40.85 -6.39
N ILE A 68 9.03 -40.47 -7.55
CA ILE A 68 10.46 -40.48 -7.82
C ILE A 68 11.13 -39.31 -7.08
N PHE A 69 10.67 -38.08 -7.32
CA PHE A 69 11.21 -36.89 -6.65
C PHE A 69 11.07 -36.96 -5.12
N ARG A 70 9.95 -37.49 -4.60
CA ARG A 70 9.72 -37.67 -3.16
C ARG A 70 10.58 -38.76 -2.51
N LYS A 71 11.14 -39.70 -3.29
CA LYS A 71 12.18 -40.62 -2.79
C LYS A 71 13.56 -39.95 -2.79
N GLN A 72 13.85 -39.13 -3.81
CA GLN A 72 15.13 -38.44 -3.96
C GLN A 72 15.32 -37.31 -2.93
N PHE A 73 14.29 -36.48 -2.72
CA PHE A 73 14.31 -35.31 -1.84
C PHE A 73 13.51 -35.54 -0.55
N ALA A 74 13.52 -36.78 -0.04
CA ALA A 74 12.60 -37.25 1.01
C ALA A 74 12.67 -36.48 2.35
N ALA A 75 13.80 -35.82 2.63
CA ALA A 75 13.95 -34.97 3.82
C ALA A 75 13.35 -33.57 3.62
N ASP A 76 13.48 -33.03 2.41
CA ASP A 76 13.24 -31.63 2.08
C ASP A 76 11.80 -31.40 1.61
N VAL A 77 11.17 -32.43 1.02
CA VAL A 77 9.73 -32.45 0.76
C VAL A 77 8.96 -32.25 2.08
N TYR A 78 8.19 -31.16 2.15
CA TYR A 78 7.34 -30.87 3.30
C TYR A 78 5.87 -31.17 3.04
N GLY A 79 5.39 -30.99 1.81
CA GLY A 79 3.98 -31.14 1.42
C GLY A 79 3.76 -31.24 -0.10
N GLU A 80 2.49 -31.36 -0.48
CA GLU A 80 2.01 -31.45 -1.87
C GLU A 80 0.89 -30.41 -2.09
N ASP A 81 0.78 -29.91 -3.32
CA ASP A 81 -0.23 -28.97 -3.82
C ASP A 81 -0.42 -27.71 -2.95
N GLU A 82 -1.48 -27.63 -2.13
CA GLU A 82 -1.77 -26.47 -1.26
C GLU A 82 -1.15 -26.55 0.15
N THR A 83 -0.54 -27.68 0.51
CA THR A 83 0.03 -27.89 1.86
C THR A 83 1.06 -26.80 2.20
N THR A 84 0.91 -26.10 3.33
CA THR A 84 1.89 -25.08 3.77
C THR A 84 2.97 -25.66 4.68
N LEU A 85 4.15 -25.04 4.70
CA LEU A 85 5.26 -25.49 5.56
C LEU A 85 4.89 -25.41 7.05
N LEU A 86 4.27 -24.31 7.47
CA LEU A 86 3.82 -24.10 8.84
C LEU A 86 2.85 -25.20 9.28
N GLU A 87 1.87 -25.55 8.44
CA GLU A 87 0.95 -26.65 8.71
C GLU A 87 1.69 -27.99 8.82
N ALA A 88 2.53 -28.34 7.84
CA ALA A 88 3.29 -29.59 7.80
C ALA A 88 4.25 -29.76 9.00
N SER A 89 4.72 -28.65 9.57
CA SER A 89 5.51 -28.57 10.81
C SER A 89 4.65 -28.71 12.06
N LEU A 90 3.52 -28.01 12.15
CA LEU A 90 2.57 -28.09 13.27
C LEU A 90 1.94 -29.48 13.38
N GLN A 91 1.53 -30.09 12.27
CA GLN A 91 1.08 -31.47 12.21
C GLN A 91 2.11 -32.44 12.81
N ALA A 92 3.41 -32.24 12.50
CA ALA A 92 4.49 -33.08 13.04
C ALA A 92 4.68 -32.88 14.56
N MET A 93 4.62 -31.64 15.04
CA MET A 93 4.69 -31.30 16.47
C MET A 93 3.51 -31.91 17.25
N VAL A 94 2.27 -31.67 16.81
CA VAL A 94 1.06 -32.16 17.47
C VAL A 94 0.98 -33.69 17.46
N LYS A 95 1.33 -34.35 16.35
CA LYS A 95 1.40 -35.81 16.24
C LYS A 95 2.37 -36.43 17.25
N ASN A 96 3.50 -35.78 17.52
CA ASN A 96 4.48 -36.21 18.51
C ASN A 96 4.19 -35.71 19.94
N LYS A 97 3.12 -34.93 20.14
CA LYS A 97 2.77 -34.24 21.39
C LYS A 97 3.91 -33.36 21.89
N LYS A 98 4.45 -32.51 21.00
CA LYS A 98 5.58 -31.63 21.25
C LYS A 98 5.18 -30.17 21.28
N LEU A 99 5.74 -29.44 22.25
CA LEU A 99 5.50 -28.01 22.46
C LEU A 99 6.76 -27.19 22.19
N PHE A 100 6.57 -25.96 21.74
CA PHE A 100 7.63 -24.97 21.58
C PHE A 100 7.20 -23.56 22.01
N VAL A 101 8.18 -22.73 22.37
CA VAL A 101 7.99 -21.30 22.65
C VAL A 101 8.98 -20.45 21.86
N ALA A 102 8.65 -19.18 21.64
CA ALA A 102 9.64 -18.21 21.21
C ALA A 102 10.48 -17.78 22.43
N VAL A 103 11.79 -17.60 22.24
CA VAL A 103 12.70 -17.28 23.35
C VAL A 103 12.45 -15.88 23.91
N ASN A 104 12.17 -14.91 23.04
CA ASN A 104 11.99 -13.50 23.38
C ASN A 104 10.84 -12.87 22.56
N GLU A 105 10.41 -11.66 22.93
CA GLU A 105 9.31 -10.97 22.26
C GLU A 105 9.60 -10.70 20.78
N ALA A 106 10.84 -10.39 20.40
CA ALA A 106 11.23 -10.16 19.01
C ALA A 106 10.96 -11.39 18.11
N THR A 107 11.34 -12.58 18.58
CA THR A 107 11.03 -13.84 17.87
C THR A 107 9.53 -14.12 17.90
N GLY A 108 8.87 -13.87 19.03
CA GLY A 108 7.41 -14.00 19.16
C GLY A 108 6.65 -13.12 18.18
N ARG A 109 7.14 -11.91 17.91
CA ARG A 109 6.53 -10.90 17.04
C ARG A 109 6.54 -11.30 15.55
N ILE A 110 7.58 -11.98 15.06
CA ILE A 110 7.62 -12.50 13.67
C ILE A 110 6.85 -13.82 13.51
N LEU A 111 6.80 -14.63 14.58
CA LEU A 111 6.26 -15.99 14.55
C LEU A 111 4.73 -16.01 14.81
N ALA A 112 4.26 -15.25 15.79
CA ALA A 112 2.86 -15.29 16.24
C ALA A 112 1.83 -14.92 15.15
N PRO A 113 2.04 -13.91 14.27
CA PRO A 113 1.04 -13.56 13.25
C PRO A 113 0.77 -14.73 12.29
N ARG A 114 1.82 -15.40 11.79
CA ARG A 114 1.67 -16.53 10.86
C ARG A 114 1.13 -17.79 11.54
N LEU A 115 1.45 -18.02 12.81
CA LEU A 115 0.89 -19.13 13.58
C LEU A 115 -0.57 -18.89 14.01
N GLN A 116 -1.05 -17.64 14.12
CA GLN A 116 -2.45 -17.35 14.51
C GLN A 116 -3.47 -17.80 13.46
N GLU A 117 -3.08 -17.89 12.19
CA GLU A 117 -3.92 -18.35 11.08
C GLU A 117 -3.98 -19.89 10.95
N GLN A 118 -3.25 -20.63 11.80
CA GLN A 118 -3.09 -22.09 11.72
C GLN A 118 -3.85 -22.80 12.85
N ASP A 119 -4.86 -23.60 12.51
CA ASP A 119 -5.75 -24.26 13.50
C ASP A 119 -4.99 -25.10 14.55
N LEU A 120 -3.89 -25.75 14.15
CA LEU A 120 -3.07 -26.59 15.04
C LEU A 120 -2.10 -25.80 15.94
N ALA A 121 -1.89 -24.49 15.74
CA ALA A 121 -0.84 -23.76 16.45
C ALA A 121 -1.06 -23.71 17.96
N LYS A 122 -2.30 -23.54 18.42
CA LYS A 122 -2.67 -23.54 19.85
C LYS A 122 -2.39 -24.87 20.56
N SER A 123 -2.18 -25.95 19.82
CA SER A 123 -1.82 -27.27 20.34
C SER A 123 -0.30 -27.51 20.40
N ALA A 124 0.52 -26.57 19.93
CA ALA A 124 1.98 -26.68 19.90
C ALA A 124 2.72 -25.43 20.44
N TYR A 125 2.10 -24.25 20.44
CA TYR A 125 2.75 -22.96 20.70
C TYR A 125 1.96 -22.10 21.72
N ASP A 126 2.67 -21.43 22.63
CA ASP A 126 2.08 -20.71 23.78
C ASP A 126 1.65 -19.26 23.51
N PHE A 127 1.99 -18.71 22.33
CA PHE A 127 1.79 -17.30 21.98
C PHE A 127 2.30 -16.30 23.04
N GLY A 128 3.39 -16.64 23.73
CA GLY A 128 4.03 -15.81 24.75
C GLY A 128 3.44 -15.90 26.16
N GLN A 129 2.22 -16.43 26.32
CA GLN A 129 1.45 -16.38 27.56
C GLN A 129 2.14 -17.05 28.76
N HIS A 130 3.06 -18.00 28.50
CA HIS A 130 3.77 -18.76 29.51
C HIS A 130 5.29 -18.64 29.40
N SER A 131 5.77 -17.73 28.54
CA SER A 131 7.17 -17.49 28.21
C SER A 131 7.55 -16.01 28.37
N TYR A 132 7.52 -15.21 27.30
CA TYR A 132 8.02 -13.83 27.29
C TYR A 132 6.99 -12.77 27.71
N CYS A 133 5.68 -13.07 27.72
CA CYS A 133 4.65 -12.15 28.23
C CYS A 133 4.46 -12.27 29.76
N ASP A 134 4.85 -13.40 30.37
CA ASP A 134 4.87 -13.57 31.82
C ASP A 134 6.10 -12.84 32.40
N LYS A 135 5.86 -11.67 33.01
CA LYS A 135 6.91 -10.81 33.58
C LYS A 135 7.77 -11.49 34.67
N GLU A 136 7.28 -12.52 35.34
CA GLU A 136 8.01 -13.25 36.40
C GLU A 136 8.76 -14.48 35.87
N ARG A 137 8.36 -15.04 34.72
CA ARG A 137 9.15 -16.02 33.99
C ARG A 137 10.21 -15.36 33.13
N TRP A 138 9.89 -14.27 32.44
CA TRP A 138 10.81 -13.55 31.56
C TRP A 138 12.09 -13.14 32.31
N LYS A 139 11.98 -12.50 33.49
CA LYS A 139 13.13 -12.17 34.36
C LYS A 139 14.09 -13.36 34.57
N LYS A 140 13.56 -14.58 34.75
CA LYS A 140 14.35 -15.81 34.98
C LYS A 140 15.00 -16.36 33.70
N VAL A 141 14.39 -16.08 32.54
CA VAL A 141 14.98 -16.35 31.22
C VAL A 141 16.11 -15.36 30.91
N GLU A 142 15.87 -14.07 31.20
CA GLU A 142 16.73 -12.93 30.89
C GLU A 142 18.01 -12.84 31.74
N GLN A 143 17.97 -13.19 33.04
CA GLN A 143 19.09 -13.11 34.00
C GLN A 143 20.26 -14.10 33.70
N SER A 144 20.94 -13.94 32.56
CA SER A 144 21.84 -14.93 31.95
C SER A 144 23.28 -14.94 32.50
N GLU A 145 23.45 -15.03 33.82
CA GLU A 145 24.77 -15.29 34.41
C GLU A 145 25.33 -16.67 33.97
N GLY A 146 26.65 -16.74 33.80
CA GLY A 146 27.45 -17.97 33.72
C GLY A 146 27.92 -18.43 32.32
N VAL A 147 27.18 -18.15 31.24
CA VAL A 147 27.55 -18.66 29.89
C VAL A 147 28.28 -17.64 29.02
N SER A 148 27.81 -16.38 28.97
CA SER A 148 28.39 -15.34 28.10
C SER A 148 29.88 -15.11 28.37
N GLY A 149 30.30 -15.15 29.64
CA GLY A 149 31.71 -15.00 30.04
C GLY A 149 32.64 -16.14 29.62
N ARG A 150 32.13 -17.23 29.03
CA ARG A 150 32.94 -18.34 28.50
C ARG A 150 33.23 -18.23 27.00
N TYR A 151 32.39 -17.50 26.26
CA TYR A 151 32.46 -17.36 24.80
C TYR A 151 32.01 -15.94 24.40
N PRO A 152 32.73 -14.88 24.82
CA PRO A 152 32.25 -13.49 24.76
C PRO A 152 31.91 -13.03 23.34
N ASP A 153 32.68 -13.45 22.34
CA ASP A 153 32.52 -13.00 20.95
C ASP A 153 31.36 -13.67 20.21
N CYS A 154 30.79 -14.76 20.74
CA CYS A 154 29.84 -15.61 20.02
C CYS A 154 28.37 -15.24 20.33
N PRO A 155 27.63 -14.56 19.41
CA PRO A 155 26.26 -14.10 19.68
C PRO A 155 25.25 -15.25 19.90
N VAL A 156 25.56 -16.44 19.39
CA VAL A 156 24.72 -17.64 19.54
C VAL A 156 24.67 -18.15 20.98
N GLN A 157 25.75 -18.02 21.76
CA GLN A 157 25.85 -18.65 23.08
C GLN A 157 24.94 -18.00 24.15
N PRO A 158 24.82 -16.66 24.26
CA PRO A 158 23.82 -16.02 25.12
C PRO A 158 22.39 -16.39 24.73
N LEU A 159 22.06 -16.38 23.44
CA LEU A 159 20.70 -16.64 22.95
C LEU A 159 20.29 -18.11 23.15
N ALA A 160 21.22 -19.05 22.94
CA ALA A 160 21.03 -20.46 23.30
C ALA A 160 20.86 -20.64 24.83
N ALA A 161 21.59 -19.90 25.66
CA ALA A 161 21.43 -19.95 27.11
C ALA A 161 20.05 -19.43 27.57
N GLN A 162 19.52 -18.38 26.93
CA GLN A 162 18.13 -17.94 27.11
C GLN A 162 17.14 -19.03 26.64
N ALA A 163 17.36 -19.66 25.49
CA ALA A 163 16.50 -20.74 24.99
C ALA A 163 16.41 -21.92 25.97
N HIS A 164 17.53 -22.39 26.50
CA HIS A 164 17.59 -23.44 27.51
C HIS A 164 17.02 -23.02 28.88
N ARG A 165 16.77 -21.72 29.11
CA ARG A 165 15.99 -21.24 30.26
C ARG A 165 14.50 -21.19 29.94
N ALA A 166 14.10 -20.71 28.76
CA ALA A 166 12.71 -20.72 28.30
C ALA A 166 12.12 -22.14 28.34
N ILE A 167 12.82 -23.12 27.76
CA ILE A 167 12.48 -24.56 27.83
C ILE A 167 12.15 -25.00 29.26
N ARG A 168 13.01 -24.66 30.24
CA ARG A 168 12.87 -25.07 31.65
C ARG A 168 11.81 -24.28 32.44
N GLN A 169 11.57 -23.01 32.12
CA GLN A 169 10.54 -22.20 32.79
C GLN A 169 9.13 -22.45 32.23
N CYS A 170 9.03 -22.81 30.94
CA CYS A 170 7.75 -23.02 30.25
C CYS A 170 7.30 -24.49 30.28
N GLY A 171 8.23 -25.44 30.48
CA GLY A 171 7.93 -26.88 30.50
C GLY A 171 7.73 -27.49 29.11
N VAL A 172 8.35 -26.91 28.08
CA VAL A 172 8.21 -27.32 26.68
C VAL A 172 9.41 -28.11 26.17
N ASP A 173 9.30 -28.76 25.02
CA ASP A 173 10.38 -29.56 24.44
C ASP A 173 11.44 -28.73 23.72
N TYR A 174 11.00 -27.65 23.04
CA TYR A 174 11.84 -26.81 22.21
C TYR A 174 11.64 -25.32 22.51
N ALA A 175 12.64 -24.50 22.18
CA ALA A 175 12.47 -23.06 22.07
C ALA A 175 13.17 -22.54 20.82
N VAL A 176 12.57 -21.55 20.16
CA VAL A 176 13.05 -20.99 18.90
C VAL A 176 13.40 -19.51 19.06
N ALA A 177 14.48 -19.07 18.41
CA ALA A 177 14.97 -17.70 18.49
C ALA A 177 15.39 -17.18 17.11
N TYR A 178 15.10 -15.92 16.84
CA TYR A 178 15.62 -15.16 15.72
C TYR A 178 16.52 -14.03 16.22
N GLN A 179 17.64 -13.83 15.54
CA GLN A 179 18.55 -12.71 15.70
C GLN A 179 18.70 -12.02 14.34
N PRO A 180 18.25 -10.76 14.17
CA PRO A 180 18.54 -9.99 12.96
C PRO A 180 20.04 -9.72 12.83
N SER A 181 20.46 -9.38 11.62
CA SER A 181 21.85 -8.99 11.32
C SER A 181 22.25 -7.74 12.11
N LEU A 182 23.56 -7.61 12.33
CA LEU A 182 24.16 -6.53 13.10
C LEU A 182 25.48 -6.15 12.43
N GLY A 183 25.42 -5.26 11.44
CA GLY A 183 26.52 -4.97 10.52
C GLY A 183 27.06 -6.24 9.86
N ALA A 184 28.38 -6.45 9.89
CA ALA A 184 29.05 -7.63 9.35
C ALA A 184 28.73 -8.98 10.05
N ARG A 185 27.76 -9.02 10.99
CA ARG A 185 27.21 -10.25 11.55
C ARG A 185 25.89 -10.59 10.84
N PRO A 186 25.81 -11.69 10.07
CA PRO A 186 24.60 -12.04 9.33
C PRO A 186 23.46 -12.42 10.28
N ALA A 187 22.23 -12.28 9.80
CA ALA A 187 21.04 -12.72 10.53
C ALA A 187 21.06 -14.25 10.75
N PHE A 188 20.49 -14.73 11.86
CA PHE A 188 20.43 -16.17 12.13
C PHE A 188 19.20 -16.59 12.94
N VAL A 189 18.86 -17.88 12.81
CA VAL A 189 17.83 -18.53 13.61
C VAL A 189 18.39 -19.72 14.39
N LEU A 190 17.81 -19.93 15.57
CA LEU A 190 18.08 -21.07 16.43
C LEU A 190 16.80 -21.87 16.66
N VAL A 191 16.92 -23.20 16.62
CA VAL A 191 16.04 -24.10 17.36
C VAL A 191 16.86 -24.77 18.45
N CYS A 192 16.35 -24.77 19.67
CA CYS A 192 17.00 -25.40 20.82
C CYS A 192 16.09 -26.48 21.40
N SER A 193 16.69 -27.57 21.88
CA SER A 193 16.06 -28.59 22.73
C SER A 193 16.70 -28.57 24.11
N SER A 194 16.38 -29.50 25.01
CA SER A 194 17.07 -29.59 26.31
C SER A 194 18.57 -29.93 26.24
N ARG A 195 19.09 -30.35 25.06
CA ARG A 195 20.48 -30.84 24.89
C ARG A 195 21.21 -30.35 23.61
N HIS A 196 20.49 -30.11 22.52
CA HIS A 196 21.05 -29.76 21.20
C HIS A 196 20.55 -28.38 20.75
N VAL A 197 21.42 -27.67 20.05
CA VAL A 197 21.15 -26.39 19.38
C VAL A 197 21.35 -26.61 17.87
N TRP A 198 20.36 -26.21 17.08
CA TRP A 198 20.41 -26.14 15.62
C TRP A 198 20.46 -24.66 15.21
N LEU A 199 21.45 -24.30 14.39
CA LEU A 199 21.72 -22.94 13.93
C LEU A 199 21.65 -22.89 12.40
N LYS A 200 20.93 -21.91 11.84
CA LYS A 200 21.01 -21.55 10.41
C LYS A 200 21.33 -20.06 10.31
N LEU A 201 22.40 -19.72 9.58
CA LEU A 201 22.63 -18.36 9.11
C LEU A 201 21.69 -18.09 7.92
N LEU A 202 21.13 -16.90 7.85
CA LEU A 202 20.28 -16.43 6.76
C LEU A 202 21.11 -15.54 5.83
N PRO A 203 20.83 -15.51 4.51
CA PRO A 203 21.50 -14.60 3.59
C PRO A 203 21.00 -13.16 3.81
N ASP A 204 21.93 -12.21 3.90
CA ASP A 204 21.59 -10.78 4.03
C ASP A 204 20.98 -10.19 2.73
N THR A 205 20.95 -10.96 1.64
CA THR A 205 20.25 -10.65 0.37
C THR A 205 18.78 -11.11 0.33
N SER A 206 18.25 -11.68 1.42
CA SER A 206 16.83 -12.09 1.50
C SER A 206 15.90 -10.89 1.33
N VAL A 207 14.89 -11.03 0.46
CA VAL A 207 13.86 -10.01 0.23
C VAL A 207 12.84 -10.02 1.37
N GLN A 208 12.66 -11.16 2.04
CA GLN A 208 11.73 -11.32 3.16
C GLN A 208 12.40 -12.03 4.36
N PRO A 209 13.41 -11.42 5.02
CA PRO A 209 14.21 -12.11 6.05
C PRO A 209 13.37 -12.58 7.26
N HIS A 210 12.28 -11.87 7.59
CA HIS A 210 11.32 -12.29 8.61
C HIS A 210 10.36 -13.42 8.16
N ALA A 211 10.23 -13.70 6.87
CA ALA A 211 9.58 -14.92 6.36
C ALA A 211 10.56 -16.09 6.48
N LEU A 212 11.69 -15.97 5.78
CA LEU A 212 12.75 -16.98 5.73
C LEU A 212 13.19 -17.45 7.13
N ALA A 213 13.29 -16.54 8.11
CA ALA A 213 13.54 -16.89 9.52
C ALA A 213 12.46 -17.80 10.13
N VAL A 214 11.17 -17.50 9.94
CA VAL A 214 10.08 -18.33 10.45
C VAL A 214 10.06 -19.68 9.74
N ASP A 215 10.24 -19.68 8.43
CA ASP A 215 10.18 -20.90 7.63
C ASP A 215 11.33 -21.86 7.98
N TRP A 216 12.57 -21.37 8.18
CA TRP A 216 13.67 -22.18 8.72
C TRP A 216 13.44 -22.67 10.15
N MET A 217 12.86 -21.86 11.05
CA MET A 217 12.52 -22.32 12.41
C MET A 217 11.47 -23.44 12.37
N MET A 218 10.44 -23.30 11.54
CA MET A 218 9.37 -24.30 11.39
C MET A 218 9.87 -25.55 10.66
N ASP A 219 10.76 -25.43 9.67
CA ASP A 219 11.33 -26.57 8.96
C ASP A 219 12.30 -27.38 9.82
N MET A 220 13.17 -26.73 10.61
CA MET A 220 13.98 -27.42 11.60
C MET A 220 13.10 -28.20 12.59
N LEU A 221 12.03 -27.59 13.11
CA LEU A 221 11.05 -28.31 13.95
C LEU A 221 10.39 -29.50 13.23
N ARG A 222 10.01 -29.36 11.94
CA ARG A 222 9.49 -30.45 11.09
C ARG A 222 10.48 -31.61 11.01
N ARG A 223 11.73 -31.32 10.65
CA ARG A 223 12.79 -32.33 10.45
C ARG A 223 13.15 -33.04 11.74
N ILE A 224 13.33 -32.31 12.85
CA ILE A 224 13.56 -32.88 14.19
C ILE A 224 12.44 -33.86 14.56
N ASN A 225 11.18 -33.46 14.36
CA ASN A 225 10.02 -34.28 14.73
C ASN A 225 9.80 -35.49 13.80
N LYS A 226 10.07 -35.35 12.50
CA LYS A 226 10.01 -36.46 11.54
C LYS A 226 11.29 -37.33 11.55
N LYS A 227 12.31 -36.98 12.36
CA LYS A 227 13.66 -37.61 12.42
C LYS A 227 14.38 -37.61 11.06
N LEU A 228 14.24 -36.52 10.32
CA LEU A 228 14.89 -36.28 9.03
C LEU A 228 16.25 -35.58 9.23
N PRO A 229 17.21 -35.74 8.31
CA PRO A 229 18.42 -34.92 8.32
C PRO A 229 18.06 -33.44 8.14
N MET A 230 18.86 -32.55 8.77
CA MET A 230 18.68 -31.10 8.67
C MET A 230 18.95 -30.60 7.24
N GLY A 231 18.35 -29.45 6.88
CA GLY A 231 18.54 -28.82 5.57
C GLY A 231 19.92 -28.18 5.40
N GLN A 232 20.23 -27.76 4.17
CA GLN A 232 21.54 -27.25 3.79
C GLN A 232 21.95 -26.01 4.60
N GLY A 233 23.17 -26.05 5.18
CA GLY A 233 23.70 -24.96 6.01
C GLY A 233 23.14 -24.88 7.44
N VAL A 234 22.30 -25.83 7.87
CA VAL A 234 21.93 -25.97 9.29
C VAL A 234 23.04 -26.71 10.03
N VAL A 235 23.51 -26.14 11.13
CA VAL A 235 24.60 -26.70 11.95
C VAL A 235 24.09 -27.11 13.33
N GLU A 236 24.27 -28.38 13.70
CA GLU A 236 23.92 -28.92 15.00
C GLU A 236 25.13 -28.96 15.94
N PHE A 237 24.95 -28.55 17.21
CA PHE A 237 25.92 -28.78 18.27
C PHE A 237 25.26 -28.98 19.64
N ALA A 238 25.97 -29.66 20.55
CA ALA A 238 25.49 -29.87 21.92
C ALA A 238 25.59 -28.58 22.75
N TYR A 239 24.56 -28.29 23.54
CA TYR A 239 24.51 -27.11 24.41
C TYR A 239 25.67 -27.08 25.41
N GLY A 240 26.25 -25.89 25.61
CA GLY A 240 27.43 -25.70 26.46
C GLY A 240 28.76 -26.13 25.81
N LYS A 241 28.76 -26.53 24.54
CA LYS A 241 29.96 -26.58 23.69
C LYS A 241 30.10 -25.28 22.89
N ARG A 242 31.33 -24.95 22.46
CA ARG A 242 31.61 -23.82 21.56
C ARG A 242 30.75 -23.96 20.28
N CYS A 243 30.21 -22.85 19.78
CA CYS A 243 29.55 -22.83 18.47
C CYS A 243 30.60 -23.12 17.38
N PRO A 244 30.35 -24.04 16.43
CA PRO A 244 31.29 -24.34 15.34
C PRO A 244 31.33 -23.25 14.25
N VAL A 245 30.37 -22.33 14.23
CA VAL A 245 30.36 -21.14 13.36
C VAL A 245 31.11 -20.01 14.03
N GLU A 246 32.05 -19.40 13.31
CA GLU A 246 32.77 -18.19 13.72
C GLU A 246 32.03 -16.92 13.26
N PHE A 247 32.17 -15.84 14.03
CA PHE A 247 31.46 -14.57 13.81
C PHE A 247 32.47 -13.42 13.93
N ALA A 248 32.35 -12.38 13.11
CA ALA A 248 33.18 -11.17 13.20
C ALA A 248 33.15 -10.58 14.63
N PRO A 249 34.30 -10.17 15.22
CA PRO A 249 34.35 -9.65 16.58
C PRO A 249 33.63 -8.30 16.71
N LEU A 250 33.13 -7.96 17.90
CA LEU A 250 32.44 -6.69 18.14
C LEU A 250 33.38 -5.46 18.12
N SER A 251 34.70 -5.66 18.15
CA SER A 251 35.69 -4.58 18.00
C SER A 251 35.78 -4.06 16.57
N ALA A 252 35.47 -4.88 15.55
CA ALA A 252 35.48 -4.52 14.13
C ALA A 252 34.32 -3.58 13.72
N PHE A 253 33.90 -2.71 14.64
CA PHE A 253 32.93 -1.63 14.49
C PHE A 253 33.49 -0.27 14.91
N TRP A 254 34.73 -0.22 15.40
CA TRP A 254 35.35 0.99 15.97
C TRP A 254 36.75 1.30 15.41
N ASP A 255 37.35 0.39 14.64
CA ASP A 255 38.72 0.51 14.12
C ASP A 255 38.80 0.79 12.60
N ASP A 256 37.67 0.80 11.87
CA ASP A 256 37.61 1.22 10.46
C ASP A 256 37.50 2.75 10.32
N GLU A 257 38.57 3.48 10.67
CA GLU A 257 38.82 4.77 10.02
C GLU A 257 39.17 4.52 8.53
N PRO A 258 38.65 5.31 7.58
CA PRO A 258 39.03 5.17 6.17
C PRO A 258 40.52 5.49 5.98
N GLU A 259 41.27 4.60 5.33
CA GLU A 259 42.71 4.80 5.08
C GLU A 259 42.98 6.14 4.35
N GLU A 260 43.74 7.04 4.98
CA GLU A 260 44.20 8.26 4.32
C GLU A 260 45.17 7.93 3.17
N PRO A 261 44.98 8.47 1.94
CA PRO A 261 45.99 8.39 0.90
C PRO A 261 47.25 9.17 1.32
N THR A 262 48.43 8.59 1.07
CA THR A 262 49.70 9.12 1.61
C THR A 262 50.02 10.55 1.11
N PRO A 263 50.53 11.44 1.98
CA PRO A 263 50.38 12.88 1.75
C PRO A 263 51.42 13.47 0.78
N GLN A 264 50.93 14.19 -0.24
CA GLN A 264 51.71 15.19 -0.99
C GLN A 264 51.09 16.60 -0.92
N GLN A 265 51.48 17.31 0.13
CA GLN A 265 51.65 18.78 0.18
C GLN A 265 50.45 19.68 -0.20
N ALA A 266 49.58 19.95 0.78
CA ALA A 266 48.97 21.28 0.96
C ALA A 266 49.16 21.72 2.42
N LYS A 267 49.28 23.03 2.69
CA LYS A 267 49.56 23.55 4.04
C LYS A 267 48.29 24.01 4.77
N SER A 268 48.29 23.82 6.08
CA SER A 268 47.18 24.07 6.99
C SER A 268 46.93 25.54 7.32
N LEU A 269 45.67 25.84 7.66
CA LEU A 269 45.27 26.91 8.59
C LEU A 269 44.19 26.33 9.54
N PRO A 270 44.28 26.51 10.87
CA PRO A 270 43.45 25.80 11.83
C PRO A 270 42.13 26.51 12.16
N VAL A 271 41.07 25.72 12.39
CA VAL A 271 39.77 26.21 12.88
C VAL A 271 39.67 26.02 14.39
N GLU A 272 40.00 27.07 15.17
CA GLU A 272 39.88 27.08 16.64
C GLU A 272 38.73 27.98 17.14
N GLN A 273 37.76 28.31 16.27
CA GLN A 273 36.80 29.40 16.51
C GLN A 273 35.31 29.04 16.40
N ALA A 274 34.96 27.76 16.27
CA ALA A 274 33.57 27.30 16.08
C ALA A 274 32.97 26.49 17.26
N ALA A 275 33.73 26.27 18.35
CA ALA A 275 33.38 25.30 19.40
C ALA A 275 33.13 25.90 20.81
N LYS A 276 32.89 27.21 20.93
CA LYS A 276 32.57 27.88 22.22
C LYS A 276 31.58 29.03 22.07
N LEU A 277 30.30 28.74 21.83
CA LEU A 277 29.24 29.77 21.93
C LEU A 277 27.81 29.25 22.22
N LEU A 278 27.68 28.08 22.88
CA LEU A 278 26.41 27.62 23.43
C LEU A 278 26.59 27.21 24.90
N TYR A 279 25.96 27.98 25.79
CA TYR A 279 25.81 27.78 27.24
C TYR A 279 27.09 27.68 28.11
N ASP A 280 27.42 28.80 28.76
CA ASP A 280 27.67 28.81 30.21
C ASP A 280 27.07 30.12 30.79
N SER A 281 26.70 30.12 32.08
CA SER A 281 25.80 31.11 32.68
C SER A 281 26.26 31.63 34.06
N THR A 282 27.55 31.96 34.22
CA THR A 282 28.04 32.71 35.41
C THR A 282 29.28 33.59 35.13
N ALA A 283 29.11 34.92 35.12
CA ALA A 283 30.17 35.92 35.36
C ALA A 283 29.59 37.33 35.63
N GLN A 284 30.33 38.20 36.34
CA GLN A 284 29.94 39.60 36.63
C GLN A 284 30.87 40.63 35.96
N LEU A 285 30.40 41.89 35.86
CA LEU A 285 31.12 42.98 35.18
C LEU A 285 32.33 43.52 35.98
N PRO A 286 33.41 43.94 35.30
CA PRO A 286 34.34 44.94 35.82
C PRO A 286 33.87 46.38 35.51
N THR A 287 34.04 47.29 36.47
CA THR A 287 33.81 48.74 36.32
C THR A 287 35.09 49.51 36.01
N GLN A 288 35.03 50.57 35.19
CA GLN A 288 35.95 51.73 35.15
C GLN A 288 35.21 52.94 34.49
N PRO A 289 35.68 54.20 34.59
CA PRO A 289 34.76 55.32 34.85
C PRO A 289 34.55 56.40 33.76
N GLU A 290 33.45 57.15 33.93
CA GLU A 290 33.21 58.52 33.43
C GLU A 290 34.15 59.56 34.13
N PRO A 291 34.32 60.84 33.68
CA PRO A 291 33.34 61.58 32.86
C PRO A 291 33.85 62.56 31.78
N LYS A 292 32.96 62.92 30.83
CA LYS A 292 32.48 64.32 30.55
C LYS A 292 31.85 64.52 29.15
N LYS A 293 30.73 65.24 29.15
CA LYS A 293 29.98 65.68 27.95
C LYS A 293 30.68 66.78 27.13
N ARG A 294 30.50 66.74 25.81
CA ARG A 294 30.28 67.94 24.96
C ARG A 294 29.46 67.56 23.72
N SER A 295 28.56 68.45 23.30
CA SER A 295 27.63 68.26 22.17
C SER A 295 28.06 69.05 20.93
N HIS A 296 27.70 68.60 19.72
CA HIS A 296 27.26 69.38 18.54
C HIS A 296 27.00 68.38 17.34
N PRO A 297 26.46 68.77 16.16
CA PRO A 297 25.01 68.65 15.97
C PRO A 297 24.65 67.77 14.74
N PHE A 298 25.14 66.54 14.67
CA PHE A 298 24.94 65.65 13.49
C PHE A 298 23.53 65.04 13.36
N ALA A 299 22.70 65.14 14.41
CA ALA A 299 21.46 64.38 14.57
C ALA A 299 20.36 64.64 13.52
N LYS A 300 20.40 65.77 12.79
CA LYS A 300 19.35 66.10 11.80
C LYS A 300 19.52 65.37 10.45
N VAL A 301 20.75 65.09 10.03
CA VAL A 301 20.99 64.35 8.76
C VAL A 301 20.71 62.87 8.97
N LEU A 302 21.24 62.29 10.06
CA LEU A 302 21.06 60.88 10.38
C LEU A 302 19.58 60.52 10.60
N GLY A 303 18.78 61.42 11.22
CA GLY A 303 17.34 61.22 11.37
C GLY A 303 16.58 61.16 10.04
N CYS A 304 16.97 61.98 9.04
CA CYS A 304 16.36 61.93 7.71
C CYS A 304 16.76 60.66 6.95
N VAL A 305 18.03 60.26 7.03
CA VAL A 305 18.51 59.01 6.40
C VAL A 305 17.86 57.79 7.04
N LEU A 306 17.74 57.73 8.37
CA LEU A 306 17.01 56.66 9.05
C LEU A 306 15.51 56.66 8.72
N ALA A 307 14.87 57.83 8.60
CA ALA A 307 13.47 57.89 8.18
C ALA A 307 13.28 57.40 6.73
N VAL A 308 14.17 57.77 5.80
CA VAL A 308 14.13 57.30 4.41
C VAL A 308 14.44 55.80 4.33
N LEU A 309 15.43 55.28 5.07
CA LEU A 309 15.72 53.85 5.13
C LEU A 309 14.59 53.05 5.79
N LEU A 310 13.92 53.60 6.80
CA LEU A 310 12.80 52.93 7.48
C LEU A 310 11.50 52.99 6.65
N ILE A 311 11.27 54.06 5.89
CA ILE A 311 10.22 54.11 4.87
C ILE A 311 10.55 53.15 3.72
N ALA A 312 11.80 53.10 3.25
CA ALA A 312 12.23 52.15 2.23
C ALA A 312 12.12 50.69 2.72
N ALA A 313 12.43 50.41 3.99
CA ALA A 313 12.23 49.11 4.61
C ALA A 313 10.73 48.77 4.79
N ILE A 314 9.87 49.74 5.14
CA ILE A 314 8.42 49.53 5.19
C ILE A 314 7.84 49.32 3.78
N VAL A 315 8.33 50.03 2.76
CA VAL A 315 7.93 49.83 1.36
C VAL A 315 8.45 48.50 0.83
N ALA A 316 9.69 48.10 1.14
CA ALA A 316 10.25 46.81 0.78
C ALA A 316 9.56 45.65 1.50
N ALA A 317 9.22 45.79 2.78
CA ALA A 317 8.43 44.82 3.53
C ALA A 317 6.99 44.75 3.01
N ALA A 318 6.34 45.89 2.74
CA ALA A 318 5.03 45.92 2.10
C ALA A 318 5.05 45.37 0.67
N TRP A 319 6.17 45.50 -0.05
CA TRP A 319 6.39 44.92 -1.37
C TRP A 319 6.65 43.42 -1.32
N GLN A 320 7.47 42.92 -0.37
CA GLN A 320 7.62 41.48 -0.11
C GLN A 320 6.28 40.87 0.31
N ILE A 321 5.54 41.50 1.23
CA ILE A 321 4.19 41.09 1.62
C ILE A 321 3.26 41.10 0.41
N ARG A 322 3.29 42.13 -0.45
CA ARG A 322 2.46 42.21 -1.66
C ARG A 322 2.85 41.19 -2.73
N ALA A 323 4.13 40.86 -2.86
CA ALA A 323 4.64 39.81 -3.74
C ALA A 323 4.20 38.42 -3.25
N SER A 324 4.38 38.12 -1.96
CA SER A 324 3.85 36.91 -1.31
C SER A 324 2.32 36.83 -1.25
N LEU A 325 1.61 37.95 -1.44
CA LEU A 325 0.14 37.99 -1.63
C LEU A 325 -0.29 37.91 -3.10
N SER A 326 0.65 37.96 -4.05
CA SER A 326 0.37 37.85 -5.50
C SER A 326 0.62 36.46 -6.09
N GLN A 327 1.33 35.59 -5.36
CA GLN A 327 1.23 34.15 -5.53
C GLN A 327 0.23 33.61 -4.50
N PRO A 328 -0.84 32.90 -4.89
CA PRO A 328 -1.66 32.17 -3.94
C PRO A 328 -0.79 31.15 -3.21
N THR A 329 -0.91 31.06 -1.89
CA THR A 329 -0.18 30.06 -1.09
C THR A 329 -0.84 28.69 -1.22
N PHE A 330 -0.75 28.10 -2.42
CA PHE A 330 -1.30 26.79 -2.79
C PHE A 330 -0.91 25.67 -1.81
N ARG A 331 0.21 25.80 -1.07
CA ARG A 331 0.59 24.89 0.02
C ARG A 331 -0.43 24.74 1.16
N GLN A 332 -1.46 25.61 1.27
CA GLN A 332 -2.55 25.45 2.23
C GLN A 332 -3.75 24.67 1.71
N VAL A 333 -3.78 24.32 0.42
CA VAL A 333 -4.91 23.65 -0.25
C VAL A 333 -4.38 22.44 -1.00
N GLY A 334 -4.93 21.24 -0.77
CA GLY A 334 -4.40 20.01 -1.36
C GLY A 334 -4.41 20.06 -2.89
N TYR A 335 -3.28 19.77 -3.55
CA TYR A 335 -3.23 19.62 -4.99
C TYR A 335 -4.26 18.60 -5.48
N GLY A 336 -4.96 18.91 -6.56
CA GLY A 336 -6.03 18.07 -7.12
C GLY A 336 -7.41 18.21 -6.46
N THR A 337 -7.54 18.96 -5.36
CA THR A 337 -8.85 19.27 -4.74
C THR A 337 -9.63 20.35 -5.50
N ALA A 338 -10.96 20.36 -5.34
CA ALA A 338 -11.82 21.37 -5.97
C ALA A 338 -11.48 22.82 -5.55
N ASP A 339 -11.00 23.02 -4.32
CA ASP A 339 -10.54 24.32 -3.84
C ASP A 339 -9.23 24.75 -4.53
N PHE A 340 -8.32 23.80 -4.79
CA PHE A 340 -7.09 24.05 -5.56
C PHE A 340 -7.42 24.40 -7.01
N ASP A 341 -8.29 23.62 -7.66
CA ASP A 341 -8.79 23.92 -9.02
C ASP A 341 -9.39 25.33 -9.08
N THR A 342 -10.19 25.71 -8.08
CA THR A 342 -10.84 27.01 -7.99
C THR A 342 -9.81 28.14 -7.83
N ALA A 343 -8.81 27.96 -6.97
CA ALA A 343 -7.71 28.92 -6.79
C ALA A 343 -6.85 29.07 -8.06
N ALA A 344 -6.53 27.96 -8.74
CA ALA A 344 -5.75 27.95 -9.98
C ALA A 344 -6.48 28.68 -11.11
N ARG A 345 -7.75 28.33 -11.38
CA ARG A 345 -8.59 29.02 -12.39
C ARG A 345 -8.76 30.51 -12.08
N THR A 346 -8.97 30.86 -10.81
CA THR A 346 -9.11 32.26 -10.37
C THR A 346 -7.83 33.07 -10.62
N SER A 347 -6.67 32.46 -10.39
CA SER A 347 -5.36 33.08 -10.57
C SER A 347 -5.03 33.29 -12.05
N LEU A 348 -5.33 32.28 -12.89
CA LEU A 348 -5.23 32.37 -14.35
C LEU A 348 -6.10 33.52 -14.90
N ALA A 349 -7.37 33.59 -14.49
CA ALA A 349 -8.29 34.64 -14.93
C ALA A 349 -7.83 36.06 -14.53
N GLN A 350 -7.18 36.22 -13.37
CA GLN A 350 -6.59 37.51 -12.96
C GLN A 350 -5.33 37.86 -13.76
N ALA A 351 -4.50 36.86 -14.06
CA ALA A 351 -3.31 37.03 -14.89
C ALA A 351 -3.69 37.44 -16.33
N GLN A 352 -4.67 36.78 -16.95
CA GLN A 352 -5.16 37.09 -18.30
C GLN A 352 -5.82 38.48 -18.43
N GLN A 353 -6.51 38.94 -17.38
CA GLN A 353 -7.02 40.32 -17.31
C GLN A 353 -5.90 41.36 -17.34
N THR A 354 -4.72 41.01 -16.83
CA THR A 354 -3.54 41.89 -16.74
C THR A 354 -2.66 41.77 -17.99
N ASN A 355 -2.49 40.56 -18.54
CA ASN A 355 -1.67 40.27 -19.71
C ASN A 355 -2.34 39.21 -20.60
N LYS A 356 -2.75 39.62 -21.82
CA LYS A 356 -3.44 38.75 -22.79
C LYS A 356 -2.56 37.64 -23.40
N ASN A 357 -1.25 37.71 -23.18
CA ASN A 357 -0.32 36.68 -23.67
C ASN A 357 -0.24 35.49 -22.69
N VAL A 358 -0.91 35.52 -21.53
CA VAL A 358 -1.08 34.37 -20.65
C VAL A 358 -2.03 33.37 -21.30
N ALA A 359 -1.56 32.14 -21.51
CA ALA A 359 -2.29 31.07 -22.19
C ALA A 359 -2.88 30.04 -21.23
N ALA A 360 -2.13 29.68 -20.18
CA ALA A 360 -2.48 28.62 -19.24
C ALA A 360 -1.78 28.80 -17.88
N TYR A 361 -2.15 27.97 -16.91
CA TYR A 361 -1.41 27.80 -15.65
C TYR A 361 -1.03 26.32 -15.48
N LEU A 362 0.23 26.05 -15.15
CA LEU A 362 0.77 24.73 -14.85
C LEU A 362 0.83 24.54 -13.33
N ALA A 363 0.38 23.39 -12.83
CA ALA A 363 0.54 22.99 -11.44
C ALA A 363 1.13 21.58 -11.30
N LEU A 364 1.97 21.39 -10.29
CA LEU A 364 2.53 20.11 -9.83
C LEU A 364 2.38 19.98 -8.29
N PRO A 365 2.26 18.75 -7.74
CA PRO A 365 1.84 18.55 -6.34
C PRO A 365 2.73 19.19 -5.27
N SER A 366 4.05 19.04 -5.33
CA SER A 366 4.96 19.59 -4.31
C SER A 366 5.76 20.82 -4.79
N LEU A 367 5.97 20.96 -6.09
CA LEU A 367 6.65 22.13 -6.69
C LEU A 367 5.77 23.38 -6.80
N GLY A 368 4.44 23.27 -6.71
CA GLY A 368 3.52 24.41 -6.83
C GLY A 368 3.09 24.64 -8.28
N GLY A 369 3.30 25.83 -8.84
CA GLY A 369 2.85 26.10 -10.21
C GLY A 369 3.18 27.48 -10.76
N THR A 370 3.07 27.64 -12.08
CA THR A 370 3.54 28.81 -12.84
C THR A 370 2.64 29.14 -14.04
N LEU A 371 2.70 30.38 -14.53
CA LEU A 371 1.93 30.85 -15.68
C LEU A 371 2.65 30.48 -16.99
N ILE A 372 1.92 29.89 -17.94
CA ILE A 372 2.38 29.60 -19.29
C ILE A 372 1.89 30.70 -20.24
N TYR A 373 2.80 31.20 -21.07
CA TYR A 373 2.53 32.22 -22.07
C TYR A 373 2.40 31.65 -23.49
N GLN A 374 1.77 32.42 -24.38
CA GLN A 374 1.66 32.14 -25.81
C GLN A 374 3.06 32.11 -26.47
N PRO A 375 3.27 31.28 -27.53
CA PRO A 375 4.57 31.13 -28.17
C PRO A 375 5.18 32.45 -28.64
N GLY A 376 6.45 32.69 -28.32
CA GLY A 376 7.17 33.89 -28.77
C GLY A 376 6.85 35.17 -27.97
N THR A 377 6.25 35.05 -26.78
CA THR A 377 6.03 36.18 -25.88
C THR A 377 7.35 36.72 -25.32
N ASN A 378 7.70 37.97 -25.64
CA ASN A 378 8.88 38.64 -25.10
C ASN A 378 8.61 39.20 -23.68
N PRO A 379 9.45 38.91 -22.65
CA PRO A 379 9.31 39.48 -21.30
C PRO A 379 9.28 41.01 -21.26
N GLU A 380 9.95 41.72 -22.20
CA GLU A 380 9.94 43.19 -22.28
C GLU A 380 8.52 43.79 -22.45
N GLN A 381 7.52 43.01 -22.86
CA GLN A 381 6.15 43.48 -23.06
C GLN A 381 5.29 43.52 -21.78
N GLN A 382 5.86 43.25 -20.59
CA GLN A 382 5.13 43.35 -19.33
C GLN A 382 4.81 44.80 -18.93
N VAL A 383 3.58 45.24 -19.21
CA VAL A 383 3.03 46.52 -18.75
C VAL A 383 2.78 46.49 -17.23
N GLY A 384 3.83 46.73 -16.44
CA GLY A 384 3.71 46.86 -14.98
C GLY A 384 5.02 46.85 -14.20
N PHE A 385 6.10 46.28 -14.74
CA PHE A 385 7.40 46.25 -14.08
C PHE A 385 8.29 47.42 -14.53
N GLN A 386 8.95 48.09 -13.57
CA GLN A 386 10.18 48.82 -13.86
C GLN A 386 11.36 47.89 -13.52
N VAL A 387 12.04 47.39 -14.55
CA VAL A 387 13.25 46.60 -14.39
C VAL A 387 14.37 47.49 -13.83
N SER A 388 15.03 47.03 -12.78
CA SER A 388 16.30 47.60 -12.32
C SER A 388 17.43 46.90 -13.07
N ALA A 389 18.24 47.65 -13.83
CA ALA A 389 19.28 47.07 -14.67
C ALA A 389 20.31 46.24 -13.87
N ALA A 390 20.27 44.92 -14.04
CA ALA A 390 21.19 43.93 -13.47
C ALA A 390 21.13 42.60 -14.26
N ASP A 391 21.43 42.68 -15.56
CA ASP A 391 21.91 41.64 -16.49
C ASP A 391 21.20 40.27 -16.68
N ASP A 392 20.24 39.86 -15.85
CA ASP A 392 19.43 38.64 -16.07
C ASP A 392 17.92 38.96 -16.16
N GLU A 393 17.34 38.81 -17.37
CA GLU A 393 15.89 38.95 -17.63
C GLU A 393 15.14 37.65 -17.31
N PRO A 394 13.98 37.69 -16.61
CA PRO A 394 13.26 36.49 -16.19
C PRO A 394 12.61 35.76 -17.38
N VAL A 395 13.15 34.59 -17.71
CA VAL A 395 12.64 33.74 -18.80
C VAL A 395 11.28 33.14 -18.42
N LEU A 396 10.27 33.38 -19.26
CA LEU A 396 8.90 32.91 -19.04
C LEU A 396 8.70 31.46 -19.49
N ALA A 397 7.85 30.71 -18.79
CA ALA A 397 7.36 29.42 -19.29
C ALA A 397 6.38 29.64 -20.46
N GLN A 398 6.51 28.89 -21.55
CA GLN A 398 5.73 29.12 -22.78
C GLN A 398 5.42 27.82 -23.53
N PHE A 399 4.29 27.78 -24.24
CA PHE A 399 4.07 26.78 -25.28
C PHE A 399 5.04 26.98 -26.44
N THR A 400 5.49 25.90 -27.08
CA THR A 400 6.35 25.98 -28.28
C THR A 400 5.57 26.11 -29.58
N SER A 401 4.29 25.71 -29.58
CA SER A 401 3.40 25.72 -30.75
C SER A 401 1.99 26.22 -30.35
N SER A 402 1.06 26.22 -31.31
CA SER A 402 -0.35 26.56 -31.06
C SER A 402 -1.22 25.37 -30.62
N VAL A 403 -0.66 24.15 -30.55
CA VAL A 403 -1.34 22.94 -30.06
C VAL A 403 -1.82 23.16 -28.62
N GLN A 404 -3.05 22.78 -28.32
CA GLN A 404 -3.69 23.03 -27.02
C GLN A 404 -3.83 21.75 -26.19
N PRO A 405 -3.76 21.84 -24.84
CA PRO A 405 -4.06 20.71 -23.98
C PRO A 405 -5.54 20.28 -24.12
N GLY A 406 -5.78 18.97 -24.00
CA GLY A 406 -7.11 18.36 -24.19
C GLY A 406 -7.49 18.02 -25.63
N GLN A 407 -6.61 18.26 -26.61
CA GLN A 407 -6.83 17.78 -27.98
C GLN A 407 -6.45 16.29 -28.08
N ALA A 408 -7.34 15.48 -28.65
CA ALA A 408 -7.07 14.08 -28.96
C ALA A 408 -5.88 13.95 -29.92
N ASN A 409 -5.04 12.93 -29.75
CA ASN A 409 -3.80 12.73 -30.52
C ASN A 409 -2.85 13.95 -30.53
N ALA A 410 -2.82 14.76 -29.47
CA ALA A 410 -1.95 15.92 -29.38
C ALA A 410 -0.91 15.80 -28.26
N ASN A 411 0.24 16.44 -28.46
CA ASN A 411 1.28 16.63 -27.45
C ASN A 411 1.75 18.09 -27.41
N PRO A 412 1.01 19.01 -26.77
CA PRO A 412 1.51 20.37 -26.50
C PRO A 412 2.80 20.34 -25.67
N VAL A 413 3.88 20.87 -26.23
CA VAL A 413 5.18 20.99 -25.55
C VAL A 413 5.29 22.36 -24.87
N VAL A 414 5.57 22.36 -23.57
CA VAL A 414 5.79 23.55 -22.75
C VAL A 414 7.26 23.63 -22.33
N VAL A 415 7.94 24.73 -22.66
CA VAL A 415 9.27 25.02 -22.10
C VAL A 415 9.08 25.68 -20.73
N VAL A 416 9.71 25.13 -19.70
CA VAL A 416 9.62 25.58 -18.30
C VAL A 416 11.04 25.89 -17.78
N PRO A 417 11.46 27.17 -17.80
CA PRO A 417 12.72 27.60 -17.21
C PRO A 417 12.78 27.31 -15.70
N GLY A 418 13.99 27.06 -15.17
CA GLY A 418 14.19 26.77 -13.74
C GLY A 418 13.71 27.91 -12.81
N ASP A 419 13.86 29.16 -13.25
CA ASP A 419 13.40 30.34 -12.50
C ASP A 419 11.88 30.55 -12.59
N ALA A 420 11.24 30.01 -13.63
CA ALA A 420 9.79 30.04 -13.78
C ALA A 420 9.10 28.99 -12.89
N LEU A 421 9.77 27.88 -12.55
CA LEU A 421 9.29 26.90 -11.58
C LEU A 421 10.44 26.17 -10.88
N GLN A 422 10.81 26.65 -9.69
CA GLN A 422 11.92 26.11 -8.91
C GLN A 422 11.75 24.60 -8.65
N GLY A 423 12.81 23.83 -8.92
CA GLY A 423 12.85 22.37 -8.70
C GLY A 423 12.38 21.52 -9.89
N ILE A 424 11.82 22.09 -10.96
CA ILE A 424 11.36 21.32 -12.14
C ILE A 424 12.49 20.48 -12.77
N GLY A 425 13.72 21.01 -12.80
CA GLY A 425 14.92 20.33 -13.29
C GLY A 425 15.45 19.20 -12.39
N GLN A 426 14.85 18.98 -11.21
CA GLN A 426 15.20 17.90 -10.27
C GLN A 426 14.29 16.67 -10.41
N LEU A 427 13.30 16.68 -11.31
CA LEU A 427 12.42 15.52 -11.56
C LEU A 427 13.14 14.33 -12.22
N SER A 428 14.44 14.46 -12.54
CA SER A 428 15.35 13.35 -12.82
C SER A 428 15.59 12.46 -11.59
N GLN A 429 15.30 12.94 -10.38
CA GLN A 429 15.49 12.24 -9.11
C GLN A 429 14.21 11.55 -8.66
N GLN A 430 14.31 10.28 -8.29
CA GLN A 430 13.17 9.40 -8.02
C GLN A 430 12.23 9.94 -6.93
N GLU A 431 12.76 10.52 -5.85
CA GLU A 431 11.97 11.09 -4.73
C GLU A 431 11.18 12.33 -5.19
N ALA A 432 11.83 13.27 -5.88
CA ALA A 432 11.17 14.45 -6.44
C ALA A 432 10.11 14.09 -7.50
N LEU A 433 10.36 13.03 -8.28
CA LEU A 433 9.40 12.50 -9.25
C LEU A 433 8.24 11.75 -8.60
N GLN A 434 8.46 11.01 -7.51
CA GLN A 434 7.40 10.33 -6.76
C GLN A 434 6.38 11.35 -6.21
N ASP A 435 6.89 12.43 -5.62
CA ASP A 435 6.10 13.58 -5.15
C ASP A 435 5.39 14.36 -6.27
N ASN A 436 5.89 14.31 -7.51
CA ASN A 436 5.35 15.06 -8.65
C ASN A 436 4.99 14.16 -9.84
N SER A 437 4.47 12.96 -9.56
CA SER A 437 4.17 11.91 -10.54
C SER A 437 2.94 12.17 -11.43
N GLY A 438 2.46 13.41 -11.44
CA GLY A 438 1.45 13.96 -12.34
C GLY A 438 1.43 15.49 -12.26
N PHE A 439 0.83 16.13 -13.25
CA PHE A 439 0.71 17.59 -13.34
C PHE A 439 -0.65 17.99 -13.93
N THR A 440 -1.04 19.26 -13.78
CA THR A 440 -2.32 19.78 -14.30
C THR A 440 -2.09 21.05 -15.09
N LEU A 441 -2.67 21.12 -16.30
CA LEU A 441 -2.76 22.33 -17.11
C LEU A 441 -4.17 22.92 -17.01
N TYR A 442 -4.27 24.18 -16.63
CA TYR A 442 -5.50 24.97 -16.59
C TYR A 442 -5.50 25.94 -17.77
N SER A 443 -6.57 25.98 -18.58
CA SER A 443 -6.77 26.99 -19.62
C SER A 443 -8.25 27.42 -19.68
N ASP A 444 -8.58 28.40 -20.52
CA ASP A 444 -9.96 28.86 -20.73
C ASP A 444 -10.90 27.75 -21.23
N ALA A 445 -10.34 26.73 -21.88
CA ALA A 445 -11.09 25.60 -22.43
C ALA A 445 -11.38 24.50 -21.38
N GLY A 446 -10.59 24.38 -20.31
CA GLY A 446 -10.74 23.27 -19.37
C GLY A 446 -9.60 23.09 -18.37
N VAL A 447 -9.61 21.95 -17.69
CA VAL A 447 -8.56 21.52 -16.76
C VAL A 447 -8.14 20.11 -17.10
N TYR A 448 -6.89 19.98 -17.49
CA TYR A 448 -6.33 18.78 -18.08
C TYR A 448 -5.32 18.19 -17.11
N ARG A 449 -5.70 17.08 -16.49
CA ARG A 449 -4.88 16.33 -15.53
C ARG A 449 -4.05 15.31 -16.31
N TYR A 450 -2.76 15.24 -16.01
CA TYR A 450 -1.80 14.36 -16.66
C TYR A 450 -1.06 13.51 -15.63
N LYS A 451 -0.90 12.21 -15.91
CA LYS A 451 -0.03 11.31 -15.13
C LYS A 451 1.28 11.14 -15.87
N VAL A 452 2.41 11.22 -15.18
CA VAL A 452 3.73 11.13 -15.84
C VAL A 452 3.98 9.71 -16.35
N VAL A 453 4.32 9.57 -17.63
CA VAL A 453 4.49 8.27 -18.31
C VAL A 453 5.92 7.98 -18.77
N ALA A 454 6.75 9.03 -18.88
CA ALA A 454 8.17 8.97 -19.14
C ALA A 454 8.88 10.22 -18.60
N VAL A 455 10.10 10.03 -18.07
CA VAL A 455 11.01 11.14 -17.69
C VAL A 455 12.41 10.83 -18.21
N TYR A 456 12.99 11.72 -19.00
CA TYR A 456 14.23 11.44 -19.72
C TYR A 456 15.07 12.67 -20.05
N TYR A 457 16.34 12.47 -20.36
CA TYR A 457 17.22 13.52 -20.88
C TYR A 457 17.10 13.63 -22.40
N TRP A 458 17.12 14.86 -22.92
CA TRP A 458 17.07 15.16 -24.34
C TRP A 458 18.14 16.19 -24.73
N ASP A 459 18.68 16.03 -25.93
CA ASP A 459 19.59 16.99 -26.54
C ASP A 459 18.94 17.56 -27.81
N PRO A 460 18.57 18.86 -27.84
CA PRO A 460 17.98 19.49 -29.03
C PRO A 460 18.97 19.65 -30.20
N THR A 461 20.25 19.30 -30.02
CA THR A 461 21.29 19.34 -31.06
C THR A 461 21.68 17.96 -31.59
N GLU A 462 21.11 16.88 -31.04
CA GLU A 462 21.41 15.53 -31.49
C GLU A 462 20.71 15.20 -32.82
N THR A 463 21.44 14.57 -33.75
CA THR A 463 20.94 14.21 -35.09
C THR A 463 21.40 12.80 -35.47
N GLY A 464 20.49 12.01 -36.05
CA GLY A 464 20.73 10.62 -36.45
C GLY A 464 19.61 9.70 -35.98
N GLU A 465 19.80 8.39 -36.09
CA GLU A 465 18.81 7.37 -35.71
C GLU A 465 18.51 7.33 -34.21
N THR A 466 19.40 7.88 -33.38
CA THR A 466 19.24 8.03 -31.93
C THR A 466 18.51 9.32 -31.52
N ALA A 467 18.30 10.26 -32.44
CA ALA A 467 17.61 11.51 -32.15
C ALA A 467 16.10 11.30 -31.94
N LEU A 468 15.48 12.15 -31.14
CA LEU A 468 14.02 12.23 -30.99
C LEU A 468 13.60 13.66 -31.32
N ASP A 469 12.85 13.84 -32.43
CA ASP A 469 12.28 15.14 -32.79
C ASP A 469 11.04 15.46 -31.94
N LEU A 470 11.28 15.76 -30.66
CA LEU A 470 10.25 16.13 -29.71
C LEU A 470 9.46 17.40 -30.12
N MET A 471 10.02 18.23 -31.00
CA MET A 471 9.41 19.50 -31.42
C MET A 471 8.52 19.34 -32.65
N GLY A 472 8.82 18.38 -33.53
CA GLY A 472 7.92 17.92 -34.59
C GLY A 472 6.77 17.04 -34.06
N LEU A 473 7.04 16.20 -33.06
CA LEU A 473 6.07 15.26 -32.46
C LEU A 473 5.09 15.94 -31.47
N GLN A 474 4.36 16.94 -31.98
CA GLN A 474 3.29 17.66 -31.26
C GLN A 474 1.88 17.38 -31.80
N ASP A 475 1.78 17.03 -33.08
CA ASP A 475 0.59 16.41 -33.68
C ASP A 475 0.88 14.92 -33.85
N LEU A 476 0.09 14.08 -33.19
CA LEU A 476 0.20 12.62 -33.21
C LEU A 476 -0.98 11.98 -33.95
N SER A 477 -1.76 12.77 -34.71
CA SER A 477 -2.90 12.28 -35.51
C SER A 477 -2.49 11.27 -36.57
N ASN A 478 -1.21 11.24 -36.94
CA ASN A 478 -0.59 10.19 -37.73
C ASN A 478 -0.09 9.07 -36.79
N TYR A 479 -0.61 7.86 -36.96
CA TYR A 479 -0.24 6.69 -36.17
C TYR A 479 1.28 6.38 -36.18
N GLN A 480 1.99 6.67 -37.28
CA GLN A 480 3.44 6.49 -37.34
C GLN A 480 4.18 7.50 -36.44
N ASP A 481 3.69 8.73 -36.32
CA ASP A 481 4.29 9.77 -35.48
C ASP A 481 3.93 9.53 -34.01
N PHE A 482 2.70 9.10 -33.72
CA PHE A 482 2.27 8.57 -32.42
C PHE A 482 3.17 7.42 -31.94
N LEU A 483 3.40 6.37 -32.75
CA LEU A 483 4.29 5.27 -32.39
C LEU A 483 5.74 5.73 -32.22
N THR A 484 6.23 6.58 -33.11
CA THR A 484 7.58 7.19 -33.00
C THR A 484 7.75 7.93 -31.67
N PHE A 485 6.74 8.69 -31.26
CA PHE A 485 6.71 9.39 -29.98
C PHE A 485 6.65 8.43 -28.79
N VAL A 486 5.68 7.52 -28.76
CA VAL A 486 5.44 6.57 -27.65
C VAL A 486 6.67 5.70 -27.39
N LEU A 487 7.17 5.03 -28.43
CA LEU A 487 8.36 4.17 -28.35
C LEU A 487 9.59 5.02 -28.03
N GLY A 488 9.68 6.23 -28.60
CA GLY A 488 10.77 7.17 -28.38
C GLY A 488 10.89 7.65 -26.93
N MET A 489 9.78 7.97 -26.27
CA MET A 489 9.79 8.39 -24.86
C MET A 489 9.99 7.21 -23.90
N LYS A 490 9.41 6.04 -24.17
CA LYS A 490 9.56 4.86 -23.30
C LYS A 490 10.99 4.34 -23.31
N ALA A 491 11.61 4.24 -24.48
CA ALA A 491 13.00 3.79 -24.62
C ALA A 491 14.04 4.67 -23.88
N ARG A 492 13.71 5.95 -23.63
CA ARG A 492 14.60 6.92 -22.96
C ARG A 492 14.26 7.13 -21.48
N SER A 493 13.12 6.62 -21.01
CA SER A 493 12.61 6.90 -19.66
C SER A 493 13.53 6.33 -18.58
N LEU A 494 14.03 7.19 -17.71
CA LEU A 494 14.86 6.84 -16.54
C LEU A 494 14.12 5.94 -15.53
N TYR A 495 12.79 5.91 -15.62
CA TYR A 495 11.91 5.19 -14.71
C TYR A 495 10.84 4.40 -15.47
N THR A 496 10.57 3.20 -14.98
CA THR A 496 9.39 2.40 -15.31
C THR A 496 8.18 3.03 -14.61
N MET A 497 7.35 3.72 -15.40
CA MET A 497 6.12 4.36 -14.93
C MET A 497 4.92 3.40 -15.10
N PRO A 498 4.09 3.17 -14.07
CA PRO A 498 2.97 2.21 -14.07
C PRO A 498 1.73 2.78 -14.78
N VAL A 499 1.92 3.28 -15.99
CA VAL A 499 0.88 3.96 -16.77
C VAL A 499 0.77 3.31 -18.13
N ASP A 500 -0.43 2.82 -18.41
CA ASP A 500 -0.83 2.27 -19.70
C ASP A 500 -0.92 3.37 -20.76
N LEU A 501 -0.68 2.97 -22.01
CA LEU A 501 -0.81 3.81 -23.19
C LEU A 501 -1.71 3.10 -24.19
N GLN A 502 -2.59 3.84 -24.84
CA GLN A 502 -3.58 3.33 -25.81
C GLN A 502 -3.65 4.25 -27.04
N ASP A 503 -4.07 3.71 -28.18
CA ASP A 503 -4.34 4.49 -29.38
C ASP A 503 -5.40 5.57 -29.07
N GLY A 504 -5.19 6.80 -29.53
CA GLY A 504 -6.05 7.95 -29.20
C GLY A 504 -5.60 8.78 -28.00
N ASP A 505 -4.64 8.29 -27.19
CA ASP A 505 -4.20 8.99 -25.98
C ASP A 505 -3.68 10.41 -26.26
N SER A 506 -4.06 11.34 -25.39
CA SER A 506 -3.61 12.74 -25.43
C SER A 506 -2.47 12.95 -24.43
N PHE A 507 -1.48 13.75 -24.79
CA PHE A 507 -0.28 13.97 -23.98
C PHE A 507 -0.07 15.45 -23.64
N ALA A 508 0.97 15.71 -22.86
CA ALA A 508 1.64 17.00 -22.77
C ALA A 508 3.09 16.74 -22.33
N THR A 509 4.04 17.53 -22.82
CA THR A 509 5.45 17.41 -22.44
C THR A 509 5.98 18.71 -21.84
N LEU A 510 6.56 18.62 -20.65
CA LEU A 510 7.32 19.70 -20.03
C LEU A 510 8.81 19.53 -20.36
N VAL A 511 9.46 20.61 -20.79
CA VAL A 511 10.89 20.65 -21.14
C VAL A 511 11.60 21.70 -20.28
N ALA A 512 12.50 21.26 -19.42
CA ALA A 512 13.27 22.10 -18.49
C ALA A 512 14.77 21.88 -18.68
N ASP A 513 15.61 22.71 -18.07
CA ASP A 513 17.04 22.44 -17.94
C ASP A 513 17.29 21.36 -16.87
N ALA A 514 18.15 20.39 -17.18
CA ALA A 514 18.49 19.32 -16.26
C ALA A 514 19.42 19.83 -15.15
N ALA A 515 19.07 19.60 -13.87
CA ALA A 515 19.85 20.08 -12.73
C ALA A 515 21.19 19.34 -12.53
N ASP A 516 21.33 18.17 -13.14
CA ASP A 516 22.42 17.20 -12.98
C ASP A 516 23.17 16.89 -14.30
N MET A 517 22.67 17.36 -15.45
CA MET A 517 23.26 17.09 -16.76
C MET A 517 23.42 18.37 -17.60
N GLN A 518 24.56 19.05 -17.42
CA GLN A 518 24.84 20.35 -18.04
C GLN A 518 24.72 20.32 -19.57
N GLY A 519 23.97 21.27 -20.13
CA GLY A 519 23.75 21.38 -21.57
C GLY A 519 22.76 20.35 -22.15
N LYS A 520 21.99 19.66 -21.29
CA LYS A 520 20.87 18.79 -21.68
C LYS A 520 19.57 19.30 -21.07
N LYS A 521 18.45 18.97 -21.72
CA LYS A 521 17.12 19.23 -21.20
C LYS A 521 16.60 18.00 -20.46
N LEU A 522 15.91 18.24 -19.35
CA LEU A 522 15.06 17.25 -18.70
C LEU A 522 13.67 17.34 -19.34
N VAL A 523 13.13 16.19 -19.71
CA VAL A 523 11.83 16.06 -20.38
C VAL A 523 10.91 15.22 -19.51
N VAL A 524 9.72 15.72 -19.23
CA VAL A 524 8.67 15.06 -18.44
C VAL A 524 7.41 14.99 -19.30
N THR A 525 7.09 13.81 -19.82
CA THR A 525 5.86 13.59 -20.60
C THR A 525 4.77 12.98 -19.73
N GLY A 526 3.59 13.57 -19.77
CA GLY A 526 2.39 13.04 -19.13
C GLY A 526 1.32 12.63 -20.15
N ARG A 527 0.56 11.58 -19.82
CA ARG A 527 -0.62 11.09 -20.55
C ARG A 527 -1.87 11.60 -19.83
N MET A 528 -2.84 12.12 -20.57
CA MET A 528 -4.04 12.74 -20.01
C MET A 528 -4.90 11.71 -19.26
N GLN A 529 -5.42 12.07 -18.11
CA GLN A 529 -6.31 11.21 -17.33
C GLN A 529 -7.62 10.97 -18.12
N ARG A 530 -8.01 9.69 -18.27
CA ARG A 530 -9.27 9.31 -18.95
C ARG A 530 -10.47 9.44 -17.99
N GLU A 531 -11.69 9.57 -18.51
CA GLU A 531 -12.88 9.87 -17.68
C GLU A 531 -13.23 8.77 -16.66
N ASP A 532 -12.85 7.53 -16.95
CA ASP A 532 -13.01 6.33 -16.11
C ASP A 532 -11.81 6.09 -15.16
N GLU A 533 -10.72 6.84 -15.32
CA GLU A 533 -9.47 6.64 -14.59
C GLU A 533 -9.43 7.45 -13.29
N THR A 534 -8.93 6.85 -12.20
CA THR A 534 -8.78 7.55 -10.91
C THR A 534 -7.72 8.66 -10.96
N GLY A 535 -7.91 9.74 -10.21
CA GLY A 535 -6.96 10.87 -10.13
C GLY A 535 -5.67 10.58 -9.33
N VAL A 536 -5.39 9.31 -9.01
CA VAL A 536 -4.31 8.89 -8.11
C VAL A 536 -2.96 8.93 -8.82
N LEU A 537 -1.95 9.44 -8.12
CA LEU A 537 -0.55 9.53 -8.56
C LEU A 537 0.30 8.39 -7.97
N PHE A 538 1.39 8.04 -8.66
CA PHE A 538 2.04 6.72 -8.55
C PHE A 538 3.29 6.67 -7.63
N SER A 539 3.27 7.40 -6.52
CA SER A 539 4.44 7.72 -5.66
C SER A 539 5.25 6.54 -5.07
N ARG A 540 4.88 5.27 -5.31
CA ARG A 540 5.65 4.08 -4.88
C ARG A 540 5.83 2.98 -5.93
N GLN A 541 5.28 3.18 -7.12
CA GLN A 541 5.35 2.21 -8.22
C GLN A 541 6.34 2.63 -9.31
N ILE A 542 6.96 3.80 -9.13
CA ILE A 542 8.04 4.34 -9.95
C ILE A 542 9.34 3.66 -9.52
N VAL A 543 9.87 2.81 -10.40
CA VAL A 543 11.13 2.06 -10.24
C VAL A 543 12.11 2.53 -11.32
N ALA A 544 13.42 2.56 -11.05
CA ALA A 544 14.41 2.86 -12.08
C ALA A 544 14.29 1.89 -13.27
N ALA A 545 14.48 2.39 -14.49
CA ALA A 545 14.61 1.54 -15.68
C ALA A 545 16.02 0.91 -15.72
N ASP A 546 16.12 -0.35 -16.13
CA ASP A 546 17.39 -1.10 -16.08
C ASP A 546 18.47 -0.49 -17.02
N GLU A 547 18.10 -0.19 -18.27
CA GLU A 547 19.00 0.43 -19.28
C GLU A 547 18.25 1.48 -20.14
N PRO A 548 18.04 2.72 -19.65
CA PRO A 548 17.44 3.80 -20.45
C PRO A 548 18.39 4.28 -21.56
N LEU A 549 17.84 4.56 -22.74
CA LEU A 549 18.58 5.19 -23.84
C LEU A 549 18.91 6.64 -23.50
N MET A 550 20.21 6.93 -23.39
CA MET A 550 20.73 8.26 -23.05
C MET A 550 21.03 9.11 -24.30
N PRO A 551 21.18 10.44 -24.18
CA PRO A 551 21.68 11.27 -25.28
C PRO A 551 23.07 10.81 -25.76
N LEU A 552 23.33 10.88 -27.06
CA LEU A 552 24.51 10.32 -27.71
C LEU A 552 25.84 10.80 -27.09
N SER A 553 25.91 12.05 -26.63
CA SER A 553 27.11 12.60 -25.99
C SER A 553 27.49 11.87 -24.69
N VAL A 554 26.53 11.23 -24.00
CA VAL A 554 26.78 10.46 -22.77
C VAL A 554 27.52 9.15 -23.08
N TYR A 555 27.15 8.46 -24.17
CA TYR A 555 27.87 7.27 -24.64
C TYR A 555 29.28 7.64 -25.13
N GLN A 556 29.40 8.72 -25.91
CA GLN A 556 30.69 9.25 -26.37
C GLN A 556 31.63 9.61 -25.20
N GLN A 557 31.13 10.30 -24.17
CA GLN A 557 31.91 10.68 -22.99
C GLN A 557 32.36 9.48 -22.14
N LYS A 558 31.60 8.37 -22.16
CA LYS A 558 31.92 7.14 -21.43
C LYS A 558 32.72 6.11 -22.26
N GLU A 559 33.06 6.43 -23.52
CA GLU A 559 33.64 5.49 -24.50
C GLU A 559 32.80 4.21 -24.70
N GLN A 560 31.47 4.32 -24.52
CA GLN A 560 30.53 3.20 -24.64
C GLN A 560 29.86 3.16 -26.02
N SER A 561 29.57 1.96 -26.51
CA SER A 561 28.72 1.76 -27.68
C SER A 561 27.25 2.06 -27.35
N VAL A 562 26.56 2.73 -28.28
CA VAL A 562 25.10 2.91 -28.25
C VAL A 562 24.40 1.54 -28.35
N PRO A 563 23.26 1.32 -27.67
CA PRO A 563 22.43 0.12 -27.87
C PRO A 563 22.02 -0.10 -29.34
N ASN A 564 21.73 -1.35 -29.71
CA ASN A 564 21.20 -1.63 -31.05
C ASN A 564 19.78 -1.07 -31.19
N MET A 565 19.64 -0.01 -32.01
CA MET A 565 18.38 0.71 -32.18
C MET A 565 17.24 -0.15 -32.72
N GLU A 566 17.51 -1.16 -33.56
CA GLU A 566 16.46 -2.04 -34.06
C GLU A 566 15.98 -3.00 -32.95
N THR A 567 16.90 -3.64 -32.23
CA THR A 567 16.55 -4.49 -31.06
C THR A 567 15.77 -3.69 -30.00
N LEU A 568 16.18 -2.45 -29.75
CA LEU A 568 15.49 -1.54 -28.83
C LEU A 568 14.09 -1.16 -29.34
N ARG A 569 13.94 -0.89 -30.64
CA ARG A 569 12.65 -0.61 -31.28
C ARG A 569 11.71 -1.81 -31.19
N GLN A 570 12.18 -3.01 -31.51
CA GLN A 570 11.39 -4.24 -31.45
C GLN A 570 10.99 -4.58 -30.00
N TYR A 571 11.88 -4.38 -29.01
CA TYR A 571 11.54 -4.56 -27.59
C TYR A 571 10.37 -3.66 -27.16
N TRP A 572 10.43 -2.36 -27.46
CA TRP A 572 9.37 -1.43 -27.06
C TRP A 572 8.11 -1.56 -27.94
N MET A 573 8.24 -1.99 -29.20
CA MET A 573 7.09 -2.34 -30.03
C MET A 573 6.32 -3.53 -29.43
N ASN A 574 7.04 -4.58 -29.01
CA ASN A 574 6.44 -5.71 -28.32
C ASN A 574 5.79 -5.29 -27.00
N TRP A 575 6.46 -4.45 -26.19
CA TRP A 575 5.86 -3.85 -24.98
C TRP A 575 4.54 -3.12 -25.27
N TYR A 576 4.45 -2.40 -26.39
CA TYR A 576 3.24 -1.68 -26.78
C TYR A 576 2.12 -2.64 -27.21
N LEU A 577 2.43 -3.59 -28.09
CA LEU A 577 1.46 -4.56 -28.64
C LEU A 577 0.90 -5.53 -27.59
N THR A 578 1.62 -5.81 -26.50
CA THR A 578 1.15 -6.63 -25.37
C THR A 578 0.39 -5.84 -24.31
N GLY A 579 0.20 -4.53 -24.47
CA GLY A 579 -0.41 -3.67 -23.45
C GLY A 579 0.47 -3.44 -22.22
N GLY A 580 1.78 -3.72 -22.31
CA GLY A 580 2.78 -3.41 -21.30
C GLY A 580 3.61 -4.60 -20.79
N GLU A 581 3.43 -5.81 -21.33
CA GLU A 581 4.12 -7.03 -20.87
C GLU A 581 5.39 -7.33 -21.70
N THR A 582 6.53 -7.53 -21.01
CA THR A 582 7.86 -7.72 -21.65
C THR A 582 8.59 -9.00 -21.23
N THR A 583 7.86 -10.10 -20.99
CA THR A 583 8.50 -11.41 -20.82
C THR A 583 8.78 -12.07 -22.17
N SER A 584 9.87 -12.85 -22.24
CA SER A 584 10.17 -13.75 -23.35
C SER A 584 9.05 -14.75 -23.64
N ASP A 585 8.27 -15.05 -22.60
CA ASP A 585 7.33 -16.16 -22.58
C ASP A 585 6.03 -15.75 -23.28
N VAL A 586 5.55 -14.52 -23.04
CA VAL A 586 4.46 -13.89 -23.79
C VAL A 586 4.82 -13.72 -25.27
N GLN A 587 6.08 -13.41 -25.58
CA GLN A 587 6.56 -13.32 -26.96
C GLN A 587 6.55 -14.69 -27.68
N GLN A 588 6.76 -15.81 -26.96
CA GLN A 588 6.62 -17.15 -27.52
C GLN A 588 5.16 -17.64 -27.59
N GLU A 589 4.31 -17.35 -26.60
CA GLU A 589 2.89 -17.72 -26.65
C GLU A 589 2.11 -16.91 -27.70
N SER A 590 2.55 -15.69 -28.04
CA SER A 590 1.91 -14.83 -29.06
C SER A 590 2.21 -15.22 -30.52
N GLY A 591 3.10 -16.19 -30.77
CA GLY A 591 3.27 -16.82 -32.10
C GLY A 591 3.87 -15.93 -33.22
N MET A 592 4.58 -14.84 -32.88
CA MET A 592 5.15 -13.92 -33.86
C MET A 592 6.34 -14.52 -34.67
N PRO A 593 6.51 -14.14 -35.95
CA PRO A 593 7.57 -14.67 -36.82
C PRO A 593 8.95 -14.09 -36.52
N SER A 594 10.01 -14.85 -36.82
CA SER A 594 11.40 -14.52 -36.48
C SER A 594 12.13 -13.66 -37.54
N GLN A 595 11.47 -12.68 -38.14
CA GLN A 595 12.08 -11.74 -39.11
C GLN A 595 11.50 -10.33 -38.97
N ASP A 596 12.37 -9.33 -39.08
CA ASP A 596 12.04 -7.92 -38.83
C ASP A 596 11.16 -7.34 -39.95
N ALA A 597 10.01 -6.77 -39.57
CA ALA A 597 9.13 -6.02 -40.48
C ALA A 597 9.27 -4.51 -40.24
N PRO A 598 9.49 -3.68 -41.28
CA PRO A 598 9.57 -2.24 -41.11
C PRO A 598 8.19 -1.64 -40.80
N VAL A 599 8.15 -0.64 -39.91
CA VAL A 599 6.91 0.01 -39.43
C VAL A 599 6.05 0.62 -40.57
N ALA A 600 6.62 0.80 -41.78
CA ALA A 600 5.90 1.24 -42.98
C ALA A 600 4.92 0.20 -43.57
N GLU A 601 4.94 -1.06 -43.13
CA GLU A 601 4.15 -2.16 -43.71
C GLU A 601 2.94 -2.61 -42.86
N ILE A 602 2.66 -1.93 -41.73
CA ILE A 602 1.54 -2.26 -40.85
C ILE A 602 0.26 -1.55 -41.35
N PRO A 603 -0.82 -2.27 -41.74
CA PRO A 603 -2.10 -1.67 -42.07
C PRO A 603 -2.83 -1.21 -40.80
N ALA A 604 -3.50 -0.05 -40.87
CA ALA A 604 -4.32 0.44 -39.77
C ALA A 604 -5.49 -0.52 -39.46
N ALA A 605 -5.85 -0.63 -38.18
CA ALA A 605 -7.09 -1.28 -37.77
C ALA A 605 -8.30 -0.57 -38.42
N THR A 606 -9.33 -1.33 -38.77
CA THR A 606 -10.51 -0.80 -39.50
C THR A 606 -11.68 -0.51 -38.56
N ASP A 607 -12.39 0.59 -38.82
CA ASP A 607 -13.50 1.09 -38.00
C ASP A 607 -14.76 0.19 -38.05
N ASP A 608 -14.80 -0.91 -37.29
CA ASP A 608 -16.06 -1.55 -36.89
C ASP A 608 -15.97 -2.25 -35.51
N PRO A 609 -16.64 -1.74 -34.46
CA PRO A 609 -16.56 -2.28 -33.10
C PRO A 609 -17.45 -3.51 -32.85
N SER A 610 -17.91 -4.24 -33.89
CA SER A 610 -18.90 -5.32 -33.73
C SER A 610 -18.69 -6.57 -34.60
N ALA A 611 -17.49 -7.17 -34.59
CA ALA A 611 -17.25 -8.50 -35.14
C ALA A 611 -16.44 -9.40 -34.18
N SER A 612 -16.97 -10.60 -33.86
CA SER A 612 -16.21 -11.65 -33.17
C SER A 612 -15.57 -12.61 -34.19
N PRO A 613 -14.33 -13.07 -33.99
CA PRO A 613 -13.68 -13.98 -34.93
C PRO A 613 -14.14 -15.43 -34.75
N GLU A 614 -14.74 -16.02 -35.79
CA GLU A 614 -14.79 -17.48 -35.97
C GLU A 614 -13.56 -17.96 -36.80
N PRO A 615 -13.11 -19.22 -36.64
CA PRO A 615 -11.80 -19.65 -37.10
C PRO A 615 -11.77 -20.23 -38.53
N SER A 616 -10.75 -19.84 -39.30
CA SER A 616 -10.36 -20.41 -40.60
C SER A 616 -8.83 -20.29 -40.76
N GLU A 617 -8.08 -21.22 -41.37
CA GLU A 617 -8.44 -22.50 -41.99
C GLU A 617 -7.19 -23.43 -42.06
N GLN A 618 -7.36 -24.70 -42.44
CA GLN A 618 -6.24 -25.56 -42.85
C GLN A 618 -6.10 -25.55 -44.39
N PRO A 619 -4.88 -25.71 -44.96
CA PRO A 619 -4.66 -25.59 -46.40
C PRO A 619 -5.25 -26.74 -47.24
N GLU A 620 -5.55 -26.43 -48.50
CA GLU A 620 -6.30 -27.25 -49.48
C GLU A 620 -5.52 -28.44 -50.09
N GLU A 621 -6.24 -29.41 -50.67
CA GLU A 621 -5.93 -29.91 -52.03
C GLU A 621 -7.16 -30.54 -52.74
N SER A 622 -7.20 -30.49 -54.09
CA SER A 622 -7.93 -31.37 -55.04
C SER A 622 -9.43 -31.16 -55.40
N ALA A 623 -9.73 -30.03 -56.04
CA ALA A 623 -10.37 -29.89 -57.37
C ALA A 623 -11.65 -30.66 -57.84
N GLN A 624 -12.54 -29.87 -58.48
CA GLN A 624 -13.41 -30.18 -59.65
C GLN A 624 -14.83 -30.81 -59.44
N PRO A 625 -15.79 -30.65 -60.40
CA PRO A 625 -17.06 -29.95 -60.07
C PRO A 625 -18.38 -30.64 -60.54
N SER A 626 -19.56 -30.09 -60.16
CA SER A 626 -20.78 -30.03 -61.01
C SER A 626 -21.96 -29.19 -60.45
N GLU A 627 -22.60 -28.45 -61.36
CA GLU A 627 -24.04 -28.09 -61.46
C GLU A 627 -24.82 -27.20 -60.44
N LYS A 628 -25.88 -26.58 -60.97
CA LYS A 628 -26.89 -25.61 -60.45
C LYS A 628 -28.28 -26.11 -60.96
N PRO A 629 -29.50 -25.56 -60.65
CA PRO A 629 -29.89 -24.30 -59.96
C PRO A 629 -31.03 -24.52 -58.88
N GLU A 630 -31.90 -23.61 -58.40
CA GLU A 630 -32.26 -22.22 -58.78
C GLU A 630 -32.82 -21.33 -57.62
N ALA A 631 -34.07 -21.54 -57.18
CA ALA A 631 -34.92 -20.56 -56.46
C ALA A 631 -35.92 -21.26 -55.50
N THR A 632 -36.62 -20.63 -54.54
CA THR A 632 -37.59 -19.51 -54.76
C THR A 632 -38.03 -18.77 -53.47
N LYS A 633 -38.08 -17.43 -53.55
CA LYS A 633 -38.86 -16.35 -52.86
C LYS A 633 -39.56 -16.55 -51.49
N ALA A 634 -39.54 -15.45 -50.72
CA ALA A 634 -40.38 -15.09 -49.56
C ALA A 634 -41.83 -14.61 -50.00
N PRO A 635 -42.73 -13.89 -49.24
CA PRO A 635 -42.52 -13.10 -47.99
C PRO A 635 -43.68 -12.98 -46.94
N SER A 636 -43.35 -12.31 -45.81
CA SER A 636 -44.14 -11.31 -45.00
C SER A 636 -45.57 -11.53 -44.48
N SER A 637 -45.81 -11.16 -43.20
CA SER A 637 -46.80 -10.13 -42.79
C SER A 637 -46.79 -9.79 -41.27
N GLY A 638 -46.91 -8.51 -40.89
CA GLY A 638 -47.36 -8.06 -39.54
C GLY A 638 -48.88 -7.79 -39.51
N PRO A 639 -49.45 -6.86 -38.69
CA PRO A 639 -48.84 -5.87 -37.77
C PRO A 639 -49.54 -5.75 -36.37
N SER A 640 -49.35 -4.63 -35.66
CA SER A 640 -50.03 -4.21 -34.40
C SER A 640 -50.93 -2.98 -34.62
N PRO A 641 -51.93 -2.66 -33.76
CA PRO A 641 -51.85 -1.40 -32.97
C PRO A 641 -52.56 -1.35 -31.58
N THR A 642 -52.37 -0.21 -30.90
CA THR A 642 -52.86 0.33 -29.59
C THR A 642 -54.29 0.95 -29.63
N PRO A 643 -54.83 1.75 -28.65
CA PRO A 643 -54.50 2.07 -27.22
C PRO A 643 -55.72 2.07 -26.22
N GLY A 644 -55.54 2.52 -24.95
CA GLY A 644 -56.62 2.90 -24.02
C GLY A 644 -56.18 3.79 -22.82
N LYS A 645 -57.07 4.65 -22.28
CA LYS A 645 -56.83 5.62 -21.18
C LYS A 645 -57.90 5.53 -20.07
N GLY A 646 -57.58 5.97 -18.84
CA GLY A 646 -58.55 6.24 -17.76
C GLY A 646 -57.91 6.93 -16.54
N GLU A 647 -58.60 7.90 -15.93
CA GLU A 647 -58.06 8.83 -14.91
C GLU A 647 -59.18 9.35 -13.97
N ALA A 648 -58.98 9.34 -12.65
CA ALA A 648 -59.74 10.15 -11.67
C ALA A 648 -59.20 10.06 -10.22
N THR A 649 -59.37 11.13 -9.43
CA THR A 649 -59.33 11.16 -7.95
C THR A 649 -60.39 12.18 -7.47
N PRO A 650 -60.97 12.05 -6.26
CA PRO A 650 -60.55 12.96 -5.17
C PRO A 650 -60.67 12.36 -3.74
N ALA A 651 -60.21 13.12 -2.73
CA ALA A 651 -60.37 12.87 -1.27
C ALA A 651 -61.55 13.73 -0.69
N PRO A 652 -61.75 14.05 0.64
CA PRO A 652 -60.75 14.22 1.72
C PRO A 652 -61.17 13.94 3.22
N THR A 653 -60.24 14.24 4.15
CA THR A 653 -60.43 14.74 5.55
C THR A 653 -60.79 13.79 6.72
N ALA A 654 -59.90 13.68 7.73
CA ALA A 654 -60.14 14.10 9.14
C ALA A 654 -58.97 13.79 10.12
N THR A 655 -58.72 14.66 11.11
CA THR A 655 -57.85 14.44 12.30
C THR A 655 -58.30 15.36 13.44
N PRO A 656 -58.15 15.00 14.74
CA PRO A 656 -57.16 15.73 15.57
C PRO A 656 -56.49 14.92 16.71
N LYS A 657 -55.54 15.57 17.42
CA LYS A 657 -54.77 15.13 18.62
C LYS A 657 -55.48 15.60 19.94
N PRO A 658 -55.09 15.25 21.20
CA PRO A 658 -53.82 15.72 21.83
C PRO A 658 -53.19 14.91 23.04
N GLN A 659 -52.00 15.37 23.48
CA GLN A 659 -51.42 15.45 24.86
C GLN A 659 -51.04 14.25 25.80
N GLN A 660 -49.71 14.04 25.94
CA GLN A 660 -48.84 14.29 27.14
C GLN A 660 -48.96 13.60 28.54
N SER A 661 -47.83 12.99 28.97
CA SER A 661 -47.06 13.20 30.24
C SER A 661 -47.20 12.33 31.53
N ALA A 662 -46.17 11.48 31.75
CA ALA A 662 -45.23 11.43 32.90
C ALA A 662 -45.50 10.72 34.28
N THR A 663 -44.42 10.20 34.88
CA THR A 663 -44.04 10.19 36.36
C THR A 663 -43.96 8.86 37.16
N GLN A 664 -42.72 8.41 37.47
CA GLN A 664 -42.14 7.77 38.71
C GLN A 664 -42.65 6.44 39.37
N THR A 665 -41.72 5.46 39.52
CA THR A 665 -41.08 4.90 40.77
C THR A 665 -41.93 4.72 42.06
N PRO A 666 -41.95 3.55 42.79
CA PRO A 666 -40.86 3.16 43.74
C PRO A 666 -40.65 1.64 44.07
N SER A 667 -39.77 1.34 45.06
CA SER A 667 -39.15 0.03 45.41
C SER A 667 -39.66 -0.65 46.71
N ALA A 668 -39.35 -1.95 46.94
CA ALA A 668 -39.53 -2.64 48.25
C ALA A 668 -38.64 -3.89 48.54
N THR A 669 -37.48 -3.68 49.17
CA THR A 669 -36.91 -4.32 50.40
C THR A 669 -37.26 -5.77 50.90
N GLN A 670 -36.28 -6.70 50.80
CA GLN A 670 -35.75 -7.70 51.79
C GLN A 670 -36.52 -8.94 52.39
N SER A 671 -35.86 -10.12 52.28
CA SER A 671 -35.55 -11.12 53.37
C SER A 671 -36.65 -12.04 54.00
N PRO A 672 -36.30 -13.09 54.83
CA PRO A 672 -35.27 -14.16 54.69
C PRO A 672 -35.70 -15.58 55.22
N GLN A 673 -34.91 -16.65 54.97
CA GLN A 673 -34.65 -17.90 55.79
C GLN A 673 -33.94 -18.97 54.92
N GLY A 674 -33.14 -19.96 55.36
CA GLY A 674 -32.64 -20.36 56.71
C GLY A 674 -32.88 -21.87 56.98
N THR A 675 -31.92 -22.76 57.34
CA THR A 675 -30.45 -22.65 57.57
C THR A 675 -29.67 -23.72 56.75
N ALA A 676 -28.76 -24.65 57.16
CA ALA A 676 -28.24 -25.23 58.42
C ALA A 676 -26.73 -25.64 58.27
N LYS A 677 -26.16 -26.55 59.11
CA LYS A 677 -24.71 -26.92 59.14
C LYS A 677 -24.40 -28.32 59.75
N PRO A 678 -23.12 -28.79 59.78
CA PRO A 678 -22.34 -28.87 61.05
C PRO A 678 -20.78 -28.62 60.95
N THR A 679 -19.94 -29.27 61.78
CA THR A 679 -18.50 -28.97 62.09
C THR A 679 -17.73 -30.32 62.27
N ALA A 680 -16.40 -30.54 62.12
CA ALA A 680 -15.15 -29.81 62.45
C ALA A 680 -14.07 -29.88 61.32
N GLU A 681 -12.88 -29.24 61.32
CA GLU A 681 -11.96 -28.61 62.32
C GLU A 681 -10.95 -29.53 63.06
N PRO A 682 -9.80 -29.03 63.60
CA PRO A 682 -9.38 -27.62 63.91
C PRO A 682 -8.45 -27.00 62.82
N THR A 683 -7.59 -25.95 62.96
CA THR A 683 -6.90 -25.33 64.12
C THR A 683 -6.43 -23.86 63.90
N ALA A 684 -6.19 -23.17 65.04
CA ALA A 684 -5.60 -21.84 65.30
C ALA A 684 -4.13 -21.61 64.83
N ALA A 685 -3.52 -20.41 64.77
CA ALA A 685 -3.86 -18.95 64.94
C ALA A 685 -2.55 -18.12 64.60
N PRO A 686 -2.39 -16.77 64.80
CA PRO A 686 -3.25 -15.71 65.35
C PRO A 686 -3.37 -14.45 64.45
N THR A 687 -2.93 -13.24 64.89
CA THR A 687 -3.25 -11.94 64.24
C THR A 687 -2.24 -10.83 64.59
N ALA A 688 -2.04 -9.86 63.68
CA ALA A 688 -1.43 -8.56 63.92
C ALA A 688 -2.23 -7.45 63.18
N THR A 689 -2.03 -6.18 63.54
CA THR A 689 -2.87 -5.02 63.12
C THR A 689 -2.71 -4.59 61.65
N PRO A 690 -3.75 -3.98 61.04
CA PRO A 690 -3.69 -3.48 59.67
C PRO A 690 -2.83 -2.21 59.55
N GLN A 691 -1.88 -2.20 58.62
CA GLN A 691 -1.36 -0.97 58.03
C GLN A 691 -2.37 -0.42 57.01
N PRO A 692 -2.38 0.90 56.75
CA PRO A 692 -3.30 1.50 55.78
C PRO A 692 -3.01 0.97 54.37
N THR A 693 -4.07 0.59 53.66
CA THR A 693 -4.03 0.40 52.21
C THR A 693 -3.48 1.68 51.56
N PRO A 694 -2.52 1.61 50.62
CA PRO A 694 -2.18 2.77 49.81
C PRO A 694 -3.43 3.15 49.01
N THR A 695 -4.06 4.26 49.39
CA THR A 695 -5.11 4.87 48.55
C THR A 695 -4.49 5.11 47.17
N PRO A 696 -5.07 4.61 46.07
CA PRO A 696 -4.55 4.92 44.76
C PRO A 696 -4.53 6.44 44.61
N ALA A 697 -3.40 7.00 44.18
CA ALA A 697 -3.30 8.43 43.96
C ALA A 697 -4.43 8.86 43.01
N PRO A 698 -5.13 9.98 43.28
CA PRO A 698 -6.23 10.41 42.42
C PRO A 698 -5.71 10.58 40.99
N VAL A 699 -6.31 9.87 40.04
CA VAL A 699 -5.98 10.00 38.63
C VAL A 699 -6.49 11.36 38.19
N THR A 700 -5.60 12.35 38.12
CA THR A 700 -5.92 13.73 37.76
C THR A 700 -6.03 13.88 36.24
N GLY A 701 -6.97 13.14 35.64
CA GLY A 701 -7.28 13.13 34.21
C GLY A 701 -8.75 12.75 33.99
N PRO A 702 -9.31 13.03 32.80
CA PRO A 702 -10.70 12.68 32.48
C PRO A 702 -10.88 11.15 32.45
N THR A 703 -11.93 10.66 33.10
CA THR A 703 -12.32 9.24 33.06
C THR A 703 -13.47 9.00 32.07
N ILE A 704 -13.57 7.77 31.59
CA ILE A 704 -14.64 7.30 30.71
C ILE A 704 -15.17 5.95 31.21
N THR A 705 -16.49 5.77 31.18
CA THR A 705 -17.10 4.47 31.50
C THR A 705 -16.91 3.52 30.33
N VAL A 706 -16.24 2.39 30.55
CA VAL A 706 -16.03 1.32 29.57
C VAL A 706 -16.75 0.05 30.00
N THR A 707 -17.04 -0.83 29.05
CA THR A 707 -17.47 -2.20 29.32
C THR A 707 -16.30 -3.15 29.00
N MET A 708 -15.77 -3.85 30.00
CA MET A 708 -14.74 -4.88 29.83
C MET A 708 -15.24 -6.21 30.37
N ASN A 709 -15.13 -7.29 29.57
CA ASN A 709 -15.58 -8.64 29.95
C ASN A 709 -17.05 -8.70 30.44
N GLY A 710 -17.91 -7.82 29.92
CA GLY A 710 -19.32 -7.68 30.33
C GLY A 710 -19.58 -6.81 31.58
N VAL A 711 -18.52 -6.32 32.25
CA VAL A 711 -18.62 -5.46 33.43
C VAL A 711 -18.38 -4.00 33.05
N ARG A 712 -19.21 -3.07 33.53
CA ARG A 712 -18.95 -1.63 33.41
C ARG A 712 -18.01 -1.15 34.51
N GLN A 713 -16.99 -0.38 34.14
CA GLN A 713 -16.03 0.26 35.04
C GLN A 713 -15.61 1.62 34.49
N GLU A 714 -15.14 2.53 35.34
CA GLU A 714 -14.42 3.71 34.86
C GLU A 714 -12.96 3.38 34.54
N MET A 715 -12.43 4.05 33.54
CA MET A 715 -11.05 3.95 33.06
C MET A 715 -10.54 5.35 32.72
N ASP A 716 -9.24 5.57 32.80
CA ASP A 716 -8.60 6.77 32.26
C ASP A 716 -8.86 6.89 30.74
N LEU A 717 -9.20 8.10 30.25
CA LEU A 717 -9.55 8.31 28.85
C LEU A 717 -8.39 8.01 27.89
N VAL A 718 -7.15 8.37 28.26
CA VAL A 718 -5.96 8.15 27.44
C VAL A 718 -5.69 6.65 27.30
N GLU A 719 -5.72 5.90 28.42
CA GLU A 719 -5.50 4.46 28.38
C GLU A 719 -6.64 3.73 27.65
N CYS A 720 -7.89 4.15 27.83
CA CYS A 720 -9.04 3.62 27.07
C CYS A 720 -8.86 3.78 25.55
N LEU A 721 -8.56 5.00 25.09
CA LEU A 721 -8.38 5.27 23.67
C LEU A 721 -7.12 4.59 23.10
N ALA A 722 -6.05 4.48 23.89
CA ALA A 722 -4.86 3.73 23.54
C ALA A 722 -5.16 2.23 23.38
N MET A 723 -5.94 1.62 24.29
CA MET A 723 -6.39 0.24 24.20
C MET A 723 -7.29 -0.01 22.98
N ILE A 724 -8.15 0.96 22.61
CA ILE A 724 -8.95 0.88 21.37
C ILE A 724 -8.03 0.93 20.15
N ALA A 725 -7.19 1.96 19.98
CA ALA A 725 -6.28 2.06 18.84
C ALA A 725 -5.35 0.83 18.69
N ARG A 726 -4.95 0.24 19.82
CA ARG A 726 -4.21 -1.03 19.92
C ARG A 726 -5.01 -2.27 19.51
N ALA A 727 -6.31 -2.29 19.81
CA ALA A 727 -7.22 -3.38 19.40
C ALA A 727 -7.48 -3.32 17.89
N GLU A 728 -7.73 -2.12 17.37
CA GLU A 728 -8.06 -1.83 15.98
C GLU A 728 -6.85 -1.99 15.04
N MET A 729 -5.79 -1.19 15.22
CA MET A 729 -4.70 -1.07 14.23
C MET A 729 -3.45 -1.94 14.54
N GLY A 730 -3.49 -2.73 15.61
CA GLY A 730 -2.39 -3.65 15.94
C GLY A 730 -1.20 -2.97 16.61
N ALA A 731 0.02 -3.16 16.08
CA ALA A 731 1.28 -2.73 16.73
C ALA A 731 2.23 -1.92 15.81
N GLY A 732 2.09 -2.06 14.49
CA GLY A 732 3.01 -1.50 13.50
C GLY A 732 2.50 -0.28 12.74
N ALA A 733 1.30 0.23 13.06
CA ALA A 733 0.77 1.40 12.38
C ALA A 733 1.62 2.65 12.68
N PRO A 734 1.74 3.61 11.74
CA PRO A 734 2.41 4.89 11.99
C PRO A 734 1.72 5.69 13.11
N VAL A 735 2.48 6.54 13.79
CA VAL A 735 1.98 7.33 14.93
C VAL A 735 0.79 8.23 14.56
N GLU A 736 0.80 8.81 13.36
CA GLU A 736 -0.27 9.66 12.84
C GLU A 736 -1.55 8.88 12.50
N ALA A 737 -1.42 7.60 12.13
CA ALA A 737 -2.57 6.71 11.96
C ALA A 737 -3.22 6.36 13.30
N TYR A 738 -2.42 6.07 14.34
CA TYR A 738 -2.97 5.89 15.70
C TYR A 738 -3.69 7.15 16.17
N LYS A 739 -3.11 8.35 15.98
CA LYS A 739 -3.76 9.62 16.35
C LYS A 739 -5.11 9.80 15.64
N ALA A 740 -5.18 9.51 14.34
CA ALA A 740 -6.44 9.55 13.60
C ALA A 740 -7.48 8.56 14.20
N GLN A 741 -7.07 7.32 14.50
CA GLN A 741 -7.94 6.32 15.13
C GLN A 741 -8.39 6.69 16.55
N ILE A 742 -7.53 7.31 17.35
CA ILE A 742 -7.83 7.80 18.71
C ILE A 742 -8.94 8.85 18.65
N ILE A 743 -8.79 9.86 17.79
CA ILE A 743 -9.76 10.95 17.63
C ILE A 743 -11.08 10.43 17.04
N ALA A 744 -11.01 9.56 16.02
CA ALA A 744 -12.19 8.95 15.41
C ALA A 744 -12.95 8.05 16.41
N ALA A 745 -12.25 7.27 17.24
CA ALA A 745 -12.87 6.49 18.30
C ALA A 745 -13.52 7.38 19.38
N HIS A 746 -12.82 8.40 19.87
CA HIS A 746 -13.34 9.32 20.87
C HIS A 746 -14.62 10.04 20.40
N SER A 747 -14.59 10.56 19.18
CA SER A 747 -15.72 11.23 18.54
C SER A 747 -16.90 10.28 18.34
N TRP A 748 -16.64 9.05 17.91
CA TRP A 748 -17.66 8.00 17.76
C TRP A 748 -18.34 7.69 19.10
N ILE A 749 -17.56 7.43 20.17
CA ILE A 749 -18.09 7.12 21.51
C ILE A 749 -19.03 8.24 22.00
N LEU A 750 -18.57 9.49 21.92
CA LEU A 750 -19.36 10.66 22.33
C LEU A 750 -20.62 10.84 21.47
N SER A 751 -20.53 10.60 20.16
CA SER A 751 -21.68 10.70 19.24
C SER A 751 -22.73 9.60 19.43
N GLN A 752 -22.38 8.47 20.08
CA GLN A 752 -23.27 7.34 20.31
C GLN A 752 -23.85 7.30 21.74
N GLY A 753 -23.26 8.02 22.70
CA GLY A 753 -23.81 8.15 24.05
C GLY A 753 -23.82 6.83 24.85
N GLY A 754 -22.71 6.09 24.83
CA GLY A 754 -22.60 4.78 25.48
C GLY A 754 -21.21 4.46 26.02
N ALA A 755 -21.11 3.39 26.82
CA ALA A 755 -19.86 2.87 27.36
C ALA A 755 -19.24 1.83 26.38
N PRO A 756 -18.13 2.14 25.68
CA PRO A 756 -17.59 1.25 24.64
C PRO A 756 -17.13 -0.09 25.21
N SER A 757 -17.24 -1.15 24.39
CA SER A 757 -16.73 -2.48 24.73
C SER A 757 -15.24 -2.57 24.42
N VAL A 758 -14.38 -2.43 25.42
CA VAL A 758 -12.91 -2.42 25.24
C VAL A 758 -12.34 -3.82 25.41
N VAL A 759 -11.60 -4.30 24.41
CA VAL A 759 -10.84 -5.55 24.50
C VAL A 759 -9.51 -5.29 25.20
N GLY A 760 -9.15 -6.12 26.18
CA GLY A 760 -7.95 -5.97 27.01
C GLY A 760 -6.61 -6.22 26.29
N ARG A 761 -6.29 -5.48 25.23
CA ARG A 761 -4.95 -5.48 24.60
C ARG A 761 -4.12 -4.32 25.14
N GLU A 762 -3.03 -4.65 25.82
CA GLU A 762 -2.02 -3.67 26.30
C GLU A 762 -1.46 -2.81 25.15
N PRO A 763 -1.62 -1.48 25.20
CA PRO A 763 -0.96 -0.56 24.27
C PRO A 763 0.55 -0.47 24.58
N ASN A 764 1.34 -0.20 23.55
CA ASN A 764 2.74 0.16 23.74
C ASN A 764 2.86 1.66 24.06
N GLU A 765 4.05 2.10 24.47
CA GLU A 765 4.25 3.49 24.89
C GLU A 765 4.08 4.50 23.75
N THR A 766 4.32 4.10 22.50
CA THR A 766 4.04 4.93 21.32
C THR A 766 2.55 5.22 21.16
N ILE A 767 1.69 4.21 21.36
CA ILE A 767 0.23 4.37 21.29
C ILE A 767 -0.29 5.16 22.51
N ARG A 768 0.25 4.93 23.72
CA ARG A 768 -0.06 5.76 24.90
C ARG A 768 0.33 7.21 24.70
N GLN A 769 1.51 7.48 24.12
CA GLN A 769 1.99 8.83 23.86
C GLN A 769 1.15 9.54 22.78
N ALA A 770 0.81 8.84 21.69
CA ALA A 770 -0.15 9.33 20.70
C ALA A 770 -1.51 9.68 21.36
N ALA A 771 -1.99 8.85 22.29
CA ALA A 771 -3.22 9.12 23.02
C ALA A 771 -3.09 10.34 23.96
N ARG A 772 -1.97 10.54 24.66
CA ARG A 772 -1.73 11.78 25.44
C ARG A 772 -1.75 13.04 24.58
N GLU A 773 -1.28 12.95 23.34
CA GLU A 773 -1.21 14.08 22.41
C GLU A 773 -2.57 14.49 21.81
N VAL A 774 -3.53 13.57 21.68
CA VAL A 774 -4.81 13.86 20.99
C VAL A 774 -6.09 13.35 21.65
N ALA A 775 -6.06 12.74 22.85
CA ALA A 775 -7.27 12.25 23.52
C ALA A 775 -8.28 13.35 23.87
N ASN A 776 -7.86 14.61 23.98
CA ASN A 776 -8.76 15.75 24.15
C ASN A 776 -9.43 16.20 22.83
N LEU A 777 -8.94 15.76 21.67
CA LEU A 777 -9.47 16.18 20.37
C LEU A 777 -10.63 15.31 19.90
N VAL A 778 -11.58 15.94 19.21
CA VAL A 778 -12.72 15.29 18.54
C VAL A 778 -12.99 15.92 17.17
N VAL A 779 -13.51 15.11 16.25
CA VAL A 779 -14.08 15.55 14.98
C VAL A 779 -15.44 16.19 15.24
N THR A 780 -15.67 17.37 14.67
CA THR A 780 -16.93 18.12 14.81
C THR A 780 -17.48 18.55 13.45
N TYR A 781 -18.80 18.59 13.34
CA TYR A 781 -19.53 19.09 12.17
C TYR A 781 -20.63 20.04 12.65
N ASN A 782 -20.68 21.26 12.10
CA ASN A 782 -21.60 22.32 12.53
C ASN A 782 -21.65 22.49 14.07
N GLY A 783 -20.47 22.51 14.72
CA GLY A 783 -20.31 22.69 16.17
C GLY A 783 -20.74 21.50 17.05
N ASN A 784 -21.18 20.38 16.47
CA ASN A 784 -21.57 19.17 17.18
C ASN A 784 -20.52 18.07 16.95
N VAL A 785 -20.35 17.13 17.88
CA VAL A 785 -19.44 15.98 17.71
C VAL A 785 -19.94 15.11 16.54
N ALA A 786 -19.05 14.83 15.59
CA ALA A 786 -19.37 14.06 14.40
C ALA A 786 -19.46 12.57 14.71
N PHE A 787 -20.45 11.89 14.11
CA PHE A 787 -20.49 10.42 14.08
C PHE A 787 -19.41 9.90 13.13
N THR A 788 -18.33 9.34 13.65
CA THR A 788 -17.13 8.93 12.91
C THR A 788 -16.95 7.41 12.90
N PRO A 789 -17.77 6.66 12.14
CA PRO A 789 -17.59 5.23 11.97
C PRO A 789 -16.28 4.96 11.23
N TYR A 790 -15.62 3.86 11.59
CA TYR A 790 -14.35 3.43 10.99
C TYR A 790 -14.39 1.91 10.79
N PHE A 791 -13.54 1.39 9.90
CA PHE A 791 -13.54 -0.02 9.51
C PHE A 791 -12.17 -0.45 8.98
N ALA A 792 -11.95 -1.77 8.83
CA ALA A 792 -10.61 -2.30 8.57
C ALA A 792 -10.02 -1.86 7.22
N SER A 793 -10.70 -2.14 6.11
CA SER A 793 -10.25 -1.69 4.78
C SER A 793 -11.36 -1.43 3.77
N ALA A 794 -11.14 -0.41 2.95
CA ALA A 794 -11.91 -0.04 1.77
C ALA A 794 -11.76 -1.07 0.65
N ALA A 795 -12.72 -1.06 -0.27
CA ALA A 795 -12.59 -1.72 -1.56
C ALA A 795 -11.78 -0.80 -2.50
N TYR A 796 -12.41 -0.15 -3.47
CA TYR A 796 -11.76 0.82 -4.36
C TYR A 796 -11.88 2.27 -3.84
N GLY A 797 -12.76 2.50 -2.87
CA GLY A 797 -12.93 3.73 -2.10
C GLY A 797 -13.78 3.45 -0.85
N THR A 798 -14.14 4.47 -0.10
CA THR A 798 -15.13 4.37 0.99
C THR A 798 -16.56 4.40 0.46
N ASN A 799 -17.56 4.12 1.30
CA ASN A 799 -18.97 4.11 0.94
C ASN A 799 -19.73 5.25 1.65
N SER A 800 -20.85 5.72 1.10
CA SER A 800 -21.65 6.75 1.77
C SER A 800 -22.48 6.16 2.92
N SER A 801 -22.73 6.98 3.95
CA SER A 801 -23.64 6.64 5.05
C SER A 801 -25.06 6.28 4.57
N GLN A 802 -25.49 6.91 3.47
CA GLN A 802 -26.78 6.69 2.83
C GLN A 802 -26.91 5.31 2.17
N GLU A 803 -25.83 4.79 1.58
CA GLU A 803 -25.82 3.46 0.93
C GLU A 803 -25.64 2.31 1.93
N VAL A 804 -24.92 2.55 3.03
CA VAL A 804 -24.65 1.52 4.06
C VAL A 804 -25.80 1.35 5.04
N TRP A 805 -26.34 2.46 5.59
CA TRP A 805 -27.37 2.41 6.65
C TRP A 805 -28.63 3.22 6.33
N GLY A 806 -28.60 4.06 5.28
CA GLY A 806 -29.62 5.08 5.04
C GLY A 806 -29.41 6.32 5.92
N GLY A 807 -29.98 7.44 5.47
CA GLY A 807 -29.83 8.75 6.11
C GLY A 807 -28.54 9.46 5.70
N HIS A 808 -28.68 10.50 4.88
CA HIS A 808 -27.56 11.28 4.37
C HIS A 808 -26.86 12.07 5.49
N ARG A 809 -25.53 11.92 5.61
CA ARG A 809 -24.65 12.76 6.43
C ARG A 809 -23.58 13.37 5.52
N PRO A 810 -23.50 14.71 5.36
CA PRO A 810 -22.61 15.34 4.36
C PRO A 810 -21.13 15.01 4.49
N TYR A 811 -20.68 14.70 5.71
CA TYR A 811 -19.30 14.34 6.05
C TYR A 811 -19.04 12.82 6.08
N LEU A 812 -19.99 12.00 5.59
CA LEU A 812 -19.86 10.54 5.40
C LEU A 812 -20.35 10.17 4.00
N VAL A 813 -19.56 10.59 3.03
CA VAL A 813 -19.66 10.32 1.59
C VAL A 813 -18.56 9.34 1.16
N ALA A 814 -18.67 8.80 -0.05
CA ALA A 814 -17.56 8.06 -0.66
C ALA A 814 -16.37 9.00 -0.93
N VAL A 815 -15.17 8.56 -0.54
CA VAL A 815 -13.87 9.21 -0.82
C VAL A 815 -12.84 8.14 -1.20
N ASP A 816 -11.79 8.52 -1.92
CA ASP A 816 -10.74 7.58 -2.35
C ASP A 816 -10.01 6.96 -1.15
N SER A 817 -9.62 5.69 -1.29
CA SER A 817 -8.87 4.97 -0.27
C SER A 817 -7.81 4.07 -0.93
N PRO A 818 -6.85 4.65 -1.69
CA PRO A 818 -6.07 3.93 -2.68
C PRO A 818 -5.00 3.02 -2.07
N HIS A 819 -4.61 3.27 -0.81
CA HIS A 819 -3.54 2.52 -0.17
C HIS A 819 -4.00 1.18 0.43
N ASP A 820 -5.31 0.97 0.62
CA ASP A 820 -5.87 -0.19 1.29
C ASP A 820 -5.40 -1.53 0.74
N ARG A 821 -5.35 -1.67 -0.58
CA ARG A 821 -4.86 -2.87 -1.28
C ARG A 821 -3.41 -3.22 -0.93
N ASN A 822 -2.60 -2.23 -0.56
CA ASN A 822 -1.17 -2.37 -0.30
C ASN A 822 -0.86 -2.66 1.19
N TYR A 823 -1.81 -2.39 2.10
CA TYR A 823 -1.63 -2.53 3.55
C TYR A 823 -2.55 -3.58 4.20
N ALA A 824 -3.74 -3.83 3.64
CA ALA A 824 -4.73 -4.72 4.25
C ALA A 824 -4.47 -6.20 3.93
N THR A 825 -4.33 -7.03 4.97
CA THR A 825 -4.10 -8.47 4.80
C THR A 825 -5.33 -9.20 4.25
N ASN A 826 -5.16 -9.88 3.12
CA ASN A 826 -6.26 -10.45 2.33
C ASN A 826 -7.30 -9.38 1.92
N TRP A 827 -6.85 -8.24 1.38
CA TRP A 827 -7.72 -7.19 0.81
C TRP A 827 -8.71 -7.76 -0.22
N GLN A 828 -8.24 -8.65 -1.10
CA GLN A 828 -9.08 -9.53 -1.91
C GLN A 828 -9.23 -10.87 -1.17
N ASN A 829 -10.45 -11.37 -0.99
CA ASN A 829 -10.69 -12.68 -0.38
C ASN A 829 -11.89 -13.39 -1.02
N THR A 830 -11.64 -14.55 -1.62
CA THR A 830 -12.68 -15.41 -2.20
C THR A 830 -13.23 -16.39 -1.15
N ARG A 831 -14.55 -16.58 -1.15
CA ARG A 831 -15.26 -17.58 -0.37
C ARG A 831 -16.13 -18.43 -1.29
N VAL A 832 -15.94 -19.74 -1.22
CA VAL A 832 -16.73 -20.72 -1.98
C VAL A 832 -17.88 -21.20 -1.11
N PHE A 833 -19.08 -21.26 -1.67
CA PHE A 833 -20.30 -21.80 -1.06
C PHE A 833 -20.93 -22.83 -1.99
N SER A 834 -21.50 -23.91 -1.46
CA SER A 834 -22.21 -24.89 -2.29
C SER A 834 -23.60 -24.37 -2.73
N VAL A 835 -24.17 -25.02 -3.74
CA VAL A 835 -25.56 -24.79 -4.18
C VAL A 835 -26.54 -24.96 -3.02
N GLU A 836 -26.40 -26.02 -2.22
CA GLU A 836 -27.25 -26.32 -1.07
C GLU A 836 -27.14 -25.24 0.02
N GLU A 837 -25.94 -24.74 0.29
CA GLU A 837 -25.70 -23.69 1.28
C GLU A 837 -26.39 -22.36 0.89
N VAL A 838 -26.28 -21.97 -0.38
CA VAL A 838 -26.92 -20.75 -0.90
C VAL A 838 -28.45 -20.91 -0.92
N ALA A 839 -28.97 -22.06 -1.35
CA ALA A 839 -30.41 -22.35 -1.31
C ALA A 839 -30.97 -22.32 0.11
N GLN A 840 -30.30 -22.98 1.07
CA GLN A 840 -30.71 -22.97 2.47
C GLN A 840 -30.72 -21.53 3.03
N ARG A 841 -29.70 -20.72 2.73
CA ARG A 841 -29.62 -19.35 3.26
C ARG A 841 -30.59 -18.38 2.61
N ALA A 842 -30.88 -18.50 1.32
CA ALA A 842 -31.93 -17.73 0.68
C ALA A 842 -33.32 -18.07 1.26
N SER A 843 -33.58 -19.35 1.54
CA SER A 843 -34.81 -19.80 2.18
C SER A 843 -34.93 -19.30 3.64
N GLU A 844 -33.92 -19.56 4.48
CA GLU A 844 -33.90 -19.15 5.90
C GLU A 844 -33.97 -17.63 6.12
N ARG A 845 -33.35 -16.84 5.24
CA ARG A 845 -33.09 -15.40 5.48
C ARG A 845 -33.89 -14.45 4.61
N LEU A 846 -34.35 -14.91 3.44
CA LEU A 846 -35.12 -14.12 2.48
C LEU A 846 -36.49 -14.75 2.11
N GLY A 847 -36.79 -15.95 2.63
CA GLY A 847 -37.99 -16.71 2.26
C GLY A 847 -38.00 -17.15 0.79
N GLN A 848 -36.83 -17.24 0.15
CA GLN A 848 -36.70 -17.59 -1.27
C GLN A 848 -36.35 -19.07 -1.43
N ASP A 849 -37.24 -19.84 -2.05
CA ASP A 849 -36.90 -21.15 -2.60
C ASP A 849 -36.23 -20.94 -3.97
N LEU A 850 -34.91 -21.18 -4.03
CA LEU A 850 -34.13 -20.98 -5.25
C LEU A 850 -34.29 -22.13 -6.25
N TYR A 851 -34.55 -23.37 -5.78
CA TYR A 851 -34.84 -24.49 -6.67
C TYR A 851 -36.18 -24.29 -7.38
N ALA A 852 -37.16 -23.66 -6.71
CA ALA A 852 -38.41 -23.23 -7.33
C ALA A 852 -38.28 -21.97 -8.22
N TYR A 853 -37.17 -21.23 -8.12
CA TYR A 853 -36.89 -20.06 -8.98
C TYR A 853 -36.24 -20.46 -10.31
N SER A 854 -35.26 -21.38 -10.29
CA SER A 854 -34.58 -21.86 -11.50
C SER A 854 -33.92 -23.23 -11.24
N GLU A 855 -34.02 -24.13 -12.22
CA GLU A 855 -33.29 -25.41 -12.23
C GLU A 855 -31.78 -25.23 -12.47
N ASP A 856 -31.37 -24.11 -13.10
CA ASP A 856 -29.97 -23.69 -13.23
C ASP A 856 -29.60 -22.75 -12.06
N PRO A 857 -28.65 -23.14 -11.17
CA PRO A 857 -28.19 -22.28 -10.09
C PRO A 857 -27.47 -21.01 -10.55
N ALA A 858 -26.90 -20.96 -11.75
CA ALA A 858 -26.23 -19.75 -12.23
C ALA A 858 -27.18 -18.54 -12.30
N GLN A 859 -28.49 -18.77 -12.48
CA GLN A 859 -29.51 -17.71 -12.53
C GLN A 859 -29.94 -17.19 -11.15
N TRP A 860 -29.59 -17.90 -10.06
CA TRP A 860 -30.14 -17.64 -8.73
C TRP A 860 -29.72 -16.29 -8.14
N MET A 861 -28.52 -15.83 -8.45
CA MET A 861 -27.99 -14.53 -8.02
C MET A 861 -27.58 -13.74 -9.25
N GLY A 862 -27.92 -12.45 -9.29
CA GLY A 862 -27.67 -11.62 -10.46
C GLY A 862 -28.04 -10.16 -10.24
N ASP A 863 -28.05 -9.38 -11.33
CA ASP A 863 -28.47 -7.98 -11.35
C ASP A 863 -27.68 -7.09 -10.37
N LEU A 864 -26.37 -7.38 -10.21
CA LEU A 864 -25.45 -6.67 -9.31
C LEU A 864 -25.23 -5.22 -9.80
N VAL A 865 -25.75 -4.25 -9.07
CA VAL A 865 -25.48 -2.82 -9.26
C VAL A 865 -24.46 -2.37 -8.23
N LYS A 866 -23.25 -2.02 -8.69
CA LYS A 866 -22.17 -1.49 -7.84
C LYS A 866 -22.13 0.04 -7.87
N ASN A 867 -21.67 0.67 -6.79
CA ASN A 867 -21.23 2.06 -6.80
C ASN A 867 -19.79 2.19 -7.34
N SER A 868 -19.31 3.41 -7.53
CA SER A 868 -17.96 3.71 -8.04
C SER A 868 -16.83 3.15 -7.16
N SER A 869 -17.09 2.93 -5.86
CA SER A 869 -16.13 2.32 -4.93
C SER A 869 -16.22 0.78 -4.87
N GLY A 870 -17.07 0.16 -5.69
CA GLY A 870 -17.22 -1.28 -5.88
C GLY A 870 -18.22 -1.98 -4.96
N TYR A 871 -18.93 -1.26 -4.08
CA TYR A 871 -19.94 -1.84 -3.18
C TYR A 871 -21.23 -2.14 -3.93
N VAL A 872 -21.77 -3.36 -3.76
CA VAL A 872 -23.03 -3.81 -4.34
C VAL A 872 -24.19 -3.11 -3.60
N THR A 873 -24.74 -2.09 -4.24
CA THR A 873 -25.88 -1.29 -3.72
C THR A 873 -27.20 -2.04 -3.85
N SER A 874 -27.37 -2.81 -4.94
CA SER A 874 -28.52 -3.67 -5.20
C SER A 874 -28.08 -4.94 -5.92
N MET A 875 -28.77 -6.06 -5.66
CA MET A 875 -28.67 -7.32 -6.39
C MET A 875 -29.96 -8.13 -6.22
N ARG A 876 -30.17 -9.13 -7.08
CA ARG A 876 -31.24 -10.11 -6.97
C ARG A 876 -30.73 -11.42 -6.38
N VAL A 877 -31.54 -12.03 -5.51
CA VAL A 877 -31.40 -13.42 -5.03
C VAL A 877 -32.78 -14.09 -5.12
N GLY A 878 -32.95 -15.05 -6.04
CA GLY A 878 -34.27 -15.57 -6.40
C GLY A 878 -35.15 -14.45 -6.97
N ASN A 879 -36.31 -14.22 -6.35
CA ASN A 879 -37.18 -13.06 -6.62
C ASN A 879 -36.93 -11.87 -5.68
N ALA A 880 -36.03 -11.98 -4.69
CA ALA A 880 -35.79 -10.91 -3.72
C ALA A 880 -34.72 -9.93 -4.23
N ALA A 881 -35.07 -8.65 -4.29
CA ALA A 881 -34.10 -7.56 -4.43
C ALA A 881 -33.53 -7.22 -3.04
N ILE A 882 -32.21 -7.24 -2.90
CA ILE A 882 -31.47 -7.00 -1.65
C ILE A 882 -30.26 -6.10 -1.89
N THR A 883 -29.66 -5.55 -0.84
CA THR A 883 -28.35 -4.86 -0.93
C THR A 883 -27.19 -5.83 -0.66
N GLY A 884 -25.98 -5.50 -1.12
CA GLY A 884 -24.77 -6.29 -0.81
C GLY A 884 -24.50 -6.38 0.69
N ALA A 885 -24.83 -5.34 1.46
CA ALA A 885 -24.75 -5.36 2.92
C ALA A 885 -25.76 -6.35 3.54
N GLN A 886 -26.95 -6.52 2.95
CA GLN A 886 -27.89 -7.55 3.39
C GLN A 886 -27.38 -8.97 3.07
N LEU A 887 -26.75 -9.19 1.91
CA LEU A 887 -26.08 -10.46 1.61
C LEU A 887 -24.98 -10.76 2.62
N GLN A 888 -24.10 -9.78 2.88
CA GLN A 888 -22.98 -9.86 3.81
C GLN A 888 -23.43 -10.13 5.26
N GLU A 889 -24.29 -9.29 5.81
CA GLU A 889 -24.64 -9.29 7.23
C GLU A 889 -25.72 -10.31 7.62
N LYS A 890 -26.61 -10.68 6.68
CA LYS A 890 -27.85 -11.40 7.02
C LYS A 890 -27.99 -12.76 6.33
N VAL A 891 -27.56 -12.88 5.07
CA VAL A 891 -27.73 -14.10 4.25
C VAL A 891 -26.55 -15.05 4.41
N LEU A 892 -25.33 -14.62 4.05
CA LEU A 892 -24.12 -15.45 4.08
C LEU A 892 -23.35 -15.37 5.41
N ASN A 893 -23.74 -14.48 6.32
CA ASN A 893 -23.12 -14.34 7.63
C ASN A 893 -23.15 -15.66 8.44
N GLY A 894 -22.01 -16.03 9.03
CA GLY A 894 -21.92 -17.11 10.01
C GLY A 894 -22.16 -18.54 9.50
N PHE A 895 -22.22 -18.81 8.19
CA PHE A 895 -22.14 -20.20 7.72
C PHE A 895 -20.71 -20.72 7.96
N SER A 896 -20.56 -21.94 8.49
CA SER A 896 -19.30 -22.49 9.05
C SER A 896 -18.57 -21.58 10.08
N GLY A 897 -19.24 -20.54 10.59
CA GLY A 897 -18.60 -19.49 11.41
C GLY A 897 -17.74 -18.48 10.63
N ARG A 898 -17.82 -18.44 9.29
CA ARG A 898 -16.94 -17.64 8.41
C ARG A 898 -17.75 -16.70 7.49
N PRO A 899 -17.98 -15.42 7.85
CA PRO A 899 -18.70 -14.46 7.00
C PRO A 899 -17.86 -13.99 5.79
N ILE A 900 -18.52 -13.46 4.77
CA ILE A 900 -17.87 -12.66 3.71
C ILE A 900 -17.48 -11.27 4.25
N ARG A 901 -16.35 -10.72 3.77
CA ARG A 901 -15.68 -9.57 4.41
C ARG A 901 -16.34 -8.21 4.19
N SER A 902 -16.96 -7.97 3.05
CA SER A 902 -17.52 -6.67 2.69
C SER A 902 -18.75 -6.83 1.80
N ALA A 903 -19.46 -5.71 1.58
CA ALA A 903 -20.51 -5.59 0.58
C ALA A 903 -19.97 -5.28 -0.83
N ALA A 904 -18.65 -5.23 -1.02
CA ALA A 904 -17.99 -5.06 -2.32
C ALA A 904 -17.46 -6.41 -2.80
N PHE A 905 -18.16 -7.03 -3.74
CA PHE A 905 -17.83 -8.37 -4.20
C PHE A 905 -18.23 -8.64 -5.65
N ASP A 906 -17.64 -9.69 -6.19
CA ASP A 906 -18.04 -10.37 -7.42
C ASP A 906 -18.53 -11.78 -7.11
N ILE A 907 -19.42 -12.29 -7.97
CA ILE A 907 -20.01 -13.63 -7.87
C ILE A 907 -19.71 -14.37 -9.17
N ALA A 908 -19.06 -15.52 -9.06
CA ALA A 908 -18.93 -16.50 -10.13
C ALA A 908 -19.61 -17.81 -9.73
N TYR A 909 -20.11 -18.57 -10.70
CA TYR A 909 -20.64 -19.92 -10.50
C TYR A 909 -19.94 -20.89 -11.44
N SER A 910 -19.32 -21.94 -10.89
CA SER A 910 -18.71 -23.04 -11.64
C SER A 910 -18.70 -24.32 -10.80
N ASP A 911 -18.66 -25.48 -11.45
CA ASP A 911 -18.45 -26.78 -10.80
C ASP A 911 -19.35 -27.05 -9.57
N GLY A 912 -20.60 -26.61 -9.61
CA GLY A 912 -21.58 -26.78 -8.53
C GLY A 912 -21.39 -25.87 -7.32
N ASN A 913 -20.63 -24.77 -7.45
CA ASN A 913 -20.30 -23.88 -6.35
C ASN A 913 -20.35 -22.39 -6.75
N PHE A 914 -20.73 -21.53 -5.80
CA PHE A 914 -20.66 -20.07 -5.92
C PHE A 914 -19.38 -19.55 -5.29
N SER A 915 -18.53 -18.88 -6.07
CA SER A 915 -17.34 -18.17 -5.59
C SER A 915 -17.63 -16.69 -5.43
N ILE A 916 -17.65 -16.22 -4.17
CA ILE A 916 -17.86 -14.82 -3.79
C ILE A 916 -16.50 -14.18 -3.51
N THR A 917 -16.01 -13.34 -4.41
CA THR A 917 -14.72 -12.63 -4.26
C THR A 917 -14.98 -11.25 -3.66
N THR A 918 -14.67 -11.08 -2.37
CA THR A 918 -14.79 -9.80 -1.65
C THR A 918 -13.55 -8.93 -1.77
N TYR A 919 -13.75 -7.61 -1.75
CA TYR A 919 -12.73 -6.57 -1.74
C TYR A 919 -12.89 -5.67 -0.50
N GLY A 920 -11.79 -5.40 0.21
CA GLY A 920 -11.81 -4.73 1.51
C GLY A 920 -12.38 -5.58 2.65
N TYR A 921 -12.54 -4.99 3.83
CA TYR A 921 -13.12 -5.63 5.01
C TYR A 921 -13.84 -4.60 5.89
N GLY A 922 -15.16 -4.78 6.03
CA GLY A 922 -16.03 -3.95 6.85
C GLY A 922 -17.18 -3.33 6.06
N HIS A 923 -17.79 -2.29 6.63
CA HIS A 923 -18.99 -1.62 6.09
C HIS A 923 -18.70 -0.53 5.05
N GLY A 924 -17.45 -0.18 4.79
CA GLY A 924 -17.07 0.81 3.76
C GLY A 924 -17.25 2.28 4.15
N CYS A 925 -18.23 2.64 4.98
CA CYS A 925 -18.46 4.05 5.33
C CYS A 925 -17.50 4.59 6.41
N GLY A 926 -16.97 5.81 6.18
CA GLY A 926 -16.14 6.56 7.12
C GLY A 926 -14.64 6.30 6.94
N MET A 927 -13.86 6.23 8.03
CA MET A 927 -12.41 6.06 7.95
C MET A 927 -11.99 4.60 7.78
N SER A 928 -11.19 4.33 6.74
CA SER A 928 -10.44 3.07 6.65
C SER A 928 -9.22 3.08 7.58
N GLN A 929 -9.03 2.01 8.33
CA GLN A 929 -7.85 1.79 9.19
C GLN A 929 -6.59 1.52 8.37
N PHE A 930 -6.64 0.61 7.40
CA PHE A 930 -5.49 0.32 6.53
C PHE A 930 -5.24 1.46 5.53
N GLY A 931 -6.27 2.20 5.13
CA GLY A 931 -6.13 3.43 4.34
C GLY A 931 -5.48 4.55 5.13
N ALA A 932 -5.88 4.77 6.40
CA ALA A 932 -5.24 5.72 7.31
C ALA A 932 -3.78 5.34 7.63
N TRP A 933 -3.48 4.04 7.81
CA TRP A 933 -2.10 3.53 7.88
C TRP A 933 -1.33 3.92 6.62
N GLY A 934 -1.90 3.67 5.44
CA GLY A 934 -1.30 3.98 4.16
C GLY A 934 -0.98 5.46 3.97
N PHE A 935 -1.94 6.36 4.25
CA PHE A 935 -1.71 7.81 4.18
C PHE A 935 -0.62 8.25 5.18
N ALA A 936 -0.67 7.80 6.43
CA ALA A 936 0.33 8.14 7.44
C ALA A 936 1.73 7.60 7.08
N ALA A 937 1.81 6.43 6.45
CA ALA A 937 3.07 5.87 5.94
C ALA A 937 3.60 6.62 4.71
N ASN A 938 2.74 7.41 4.03
CA ASN A 938 3.06 8.38 2.98
C ASN A 938 3.17 9.82 3.54
N GLY A 939 3.52 9.98 4.82
CA GLY A 939 3.84 11.28 5.43
C GLY A 939 2.65 12.16 5.81
N TRP A 940 1.40 11.70 5.64
CA TRP A 940 0.23 12.48 6.05
C TRP A 940 0.10 12.56 7.58
N GLY A 941 -0.11 13.76 8.11
CA GLY A 941 -0.47 13.97 9.50
C GLY A 941 -1.91 13.58 9.80
N TYR A 942 -2.21 13.29 11.07
CA TYR A 942 -3.53 12.82 11.51
C TYR A 942 -4.69 13.76 11.11
N GLN A 943 -4.40 15.06 11.00
CA GLN A 943 -5.35 16.10 10.61
C GLN A 943 -5.80 15.96 9.14
N GLN A 944 -4.86 15.67 8.24
CA GLN A 944 -5.14 15.46 6.80
C GLN A 944 -5.95 14.17 6.61
N ILE A 945 -5.58 13.10 7.33
CA ILE A 945 -6.28 11.81 7.31
C ILE A 945 -7.74 11.99 7.73
N LEU A 946 -7.99 12.67 8.85
CA LEU A 946 -9.35 12.90 9.34
C LEU A 946 -10.16 13.85 8.44
N ALA A 947 -9.55 14.91 7.91
CA ALA A 947 -10.22 15.82 6.98
C ALA A 947 -10.60 15.13 5.66
N HIS A 948 -9.82 14.15 5.21
CA HIS A 948 -10.08 13.33 4.02
C HIS A 948 -11.23 12.35 4.23
N TYR A 949 -11.19 11.55 5.31
CA TYR A 949 -12.26 10.55 5.59
C TYR A 949 -13.55 11.16 6.14
N TYR A 950 -13.51 12.38 6.67
CA TYR A 950 -14.66 13.13 7.19
C TYR A 950 -14.69 14.55 6.59
N PRO A 951 -14.99 14.70 5.28
CA PRO A 951 -14.89 15.98 4.57
C PRO A 951 -15.85 17.03 5.15
N GLY A 952 -15.39 18.28 5.21
CA GLY A 952 -16.14 19.40 5.78
C GLY A 952 -16.30 19.38 7.30
N THR A 953 -15.57 18.51 8.02
CA THR A 953 -15.48 18.54 9.49
C THR A 953 -14.33 19.42 9.97
N SER A 954 -14.22 19.61 11.29
CA SER A 954 -13.13 20.33 11.93
C SER A 954 -12.78 19.71 13.28
N LEU A 955 -11.52 19.79 13.69
CA LEU A 955 -11.09 19.31 15.01
C LEU A 955 -11.37 20.36 16.09
N SER A 956 -11.96 19.92 17.18
CA SER A 956 -12.19 20.71 18.40
C SER A 956 -11.59 20.01 19.60
N SER A 957 -11.14 20.75 20.62
CA SER A 957 -10.84 20.17 21.93
C SER A 957 -12.13 20.07 22.74
N VAL A 958 -12.37 18.90 23.33
CA VAL A 958 -13.20 18.75 24.54
C VAL A 958 -12.35 19.22 25.73
N GLY A 959 -12.99 19.61 26.84
CA GLY A 959 -12.35 20.02 28.09
C GLY A 959 -13.03 19.40 29.30
#